data_AF-A0A9Q9V584-F1
#
_entry.id   AF-A0A9Q9V584-F1
#
_cell.length_a   1.000
_cell.length_b   1.000
_cell.length_c   1.000
_cell.angle_alpha   90.00
_cell.angle_beta   90.00
_cell.angle_gamma   90.00
#
_symmetry.space_group_name_H-M   'P 1'
#
loop_
_entity.id
_entity.type
_entity.pdbx_description
1 polymer ?
#
loop_
_entity_poly.entity_id
_entity_poly.type
_entity_poly.pdbx_seq_one_letter_code
_entity_poly.pdbx_strand_id
1 'polypeptide(L)'
;MNGQKMAGTVRVFALIIVACQVLLIDASFQPALVLDMAKILLENYCFPENLVGMQEAIQQAISSGEILHISDRKTLAAVLTAGVQGALNDPRLTVSYEPNYIPITPPALQSLSMEQLMRLIRNTVKLELMDNNVGYLRIDRIIGQETAAKLGHLLHDSIWTKVAHTSAMIFDLRFSTAGEISGVPYIVSYFSDSESLLHIDTIYERPTNTTQELWTMPNLLGERYGKRKELIVLISKRTTGAAEAVAYILKHLKRAIIVGERSAGGSVKVEKLRVGDSGFYITVPVARSLNPITGQSWEVTGVSPSVTVNPKEGIAKAKSLIAVRKSILKAVKRVSDIIKRFYAFKDKIPALLNHLAKTNFFTVISEEDLAARLNYELQSVFEDPRLNIKTLQGSSDKGQELDATPTTPSSFDHLNDPLFKLEILSGNIGYLRFDRFPTPAVLIELEDRIKEKVWQPVRDTENLIIDLRFNTGGYTEALPILLSYMFDASSNTHLFSIYDSIRNVTVDFHTLRNITGPSYGSRKGIYVLTSYYTAEAGEEFAYLMQSLHRGTVVGEITSGMLLHSRTFPVEETSLGITVPVMNFIDIHGECWLGGGVVPDAIVLAEDAVERAHEIIAFHKDIPALVQEAGDLLEKHYTVPEVAAKVRRQVQSKLIEGLYRSVVDYESLASQLTADLQETSGDHRLHIFNCEIEPESLHNVPKIPSPEEVGFIIDALFKVEVLAGNIGYLRCDMMEDIQVLRAIGPELVKVVWNKLVNTDMLIIDLRYNTGGYSTAIPLLCTYFFDAQPLKHLYTIFDHSERNATKVMTLPQVLGQRYGSQKDIYILTSHITGSAAEAFTRTMKDLKRATIIGEPTIGGALSSGTYQIGNSILYASIPNRAVLSAVSGKAWSVSGVEPHTAAQASDALNVAQKIISAKHQKKKSGK
;
A
#
# COMPACT_ATOMS: atom_id res chain seq x y z
N MET A 1 -66.20 -22.19 92.00
CA MET A 1 -65.78 -23.58 92.27
C MET A 1 -64.49 -23.84 91.53
N ASN A 2 -63.47 -24.30 92.27
CA ASN A 2 -62.18 -24.85 91.82
C ASN A 2 -61.28 -23.85 91.05
N GLY A 3 -60.11 -23.43 91.56
CA GLY A 3 -59.15 -24.20 92.35
C GLY A 3 -58.04 -24.68 91.42
N GLN A 4 -56.93 -23.93 91.43
CA GLN A 4 -55.55 -24.35 91.12
C GLN A 4 -55.38 -25.56 90.19
N LYS A 5 -54.87 -25.32 88.98
CA LYS A 5 -53.78 -26.13 88.41
C LYS A 5 -52.78 -25.26 87.66
N MET A 6 -51.63 -25.08 88.31
CA MET A 6 -50.26 -25.10 87.75
C MET A 6 -49.91 -24.03 86.71
N ALA A 7 -49.16 -22.96 87.02
CA ALA A 7 -47.82 -22.91 87.63
C ALA A 7 -46.70 -23.71 86.90
N GLY A 8 -46.93 -24.10 85.64
CA GLY A 8 -45.92 -24.79 84.80
C GLY A 8 -45.47 -24.04 83.54
N THR A 9 -46.15 -22.96 83.12
CA THR A 9 -45.95 -22.38 81.77
C THR A 9 -45.52 -20.91 81.75
N VAL A 10 -45.42 -20.27 82.93
CA VAL A 10 -45.12 -18.82 83.05
C VAL A 10 -43.62 -18.53 83.22
N ARG A 11 -42.78 -19.54 83.52
CA ARG A 11 -41.31 -19.39 83.51
C ARG A 11 -40.63 -19.71 82.18
N VAL A 12 -41.35 -20.27 81.21
CA VAL A 12 -40.79 -20.57 79.87
C VAL A 12 -41.06 -19.42 78.89
N PHE A 13 -42.14 -18.65 79.06
CA PHE A 13 -42.42 -17.48 78.21
C PHE A 13 -41.63 -16.21 78.59
N ALA A 14 -41.20 -16.08 79.85
CA ALA A 14 -40.38 -14.94 80.26
C ALA A 14 -38.89 -15.05 79.83
N LEU A 15 -38.39 -16.27 79.56
CA LEU A 15 -37.04 -16.46 79.02
C LEU A 15 -36.96 -16.26 77.51
N ILE A 16 -38.07 -16.45 76.78
CA ILE A 16 -38.12 -16.28 75.32
C ILE A 16 -38.23 -14.80 74.93
N ILE A 17 -38.83 -13.94 75.77
CA ILE A 17 -38.93 -12.50 75.47
C ILE A 17 -37.62 -11.76 75.77
N VAL A 18 -36.77 -12.26 76.68
CA VAL A 18 -35.42 -11.71 76.90
C VAL A 18 -34.41 -12.29 75.89
N ALA A 19 -34.62 -13.50 75.37
CA ALA A 19 -33.83 -14.04 74.26
C ALA A 19 -34.19 -13.41 72.89
N CYS A 20 -35.40 -12.87 72.73
CA CYS A 20 -35.81 -12.16 71.51
C CYS A 20 -35.40 -10.68 71.46
N GLN A 21 -34.84 -10.10 72.53
CA GLN A 21 -34.20 -8.78 72.46
C GLN A 21 -32.69 -8.83 72.19
N VAL A 22 -32.07 -10.01 72.22
CA VAL A 22 -30.64 -10.20 71.87
C VAL A 22 -30.46 -10.66 70.41
N LEU A 23 -31.55 -10.92 69.68
CA LEU A 23 -31.53 -11.33 68.26
C LEU A 23 -32.20 -10.31 67.32
N LEU A 24 -32.26 -9.04 67.73
CA LEU A 24 -32.67 -7.91 66.89
C LEU A 24 -31.53 -6.89 66.72
N ILE A 25 -30.32 -7.39 66.54
CA ILE A 25 -29.19 -6.65 66.00
C ILE A 25 -28.72 -7.47 64.79
N ASP A 26 -28.43 -6.81 63.66
CA ASP A 26 -27.88 -7.37 62.41
C ASP A 26 -28.83 -7.64 61.23
N ALA A 27 -29.75 -6.72 60.91
CA ALA A 27 -30.36 -6.72 59.56
C ALA A 27 -30.59 -5.35 58.90
N SER A 28 -30.10 -4.23 59.46
CA SER A 28 -30.36 -2.88 58.89
C SER A 28 -29.15 -2.19 58.24
N PHE A 29 -28.03 -2.89 58.04
CA PHE A 29 -26.73 -2.23 57.80
C PHE A 29 -26.30 -2.03 56.33
N GLN A 30 -26.98 -2.63 55.34
CA GLN A 30 -26.33 -2.85 54.03
C GLN A 30 -26.54 -1.75 52.96
N PRO A 31 -27.74 -1.17 52.76
CA PRO A 31 -27.93 -0.17 51.70
C PRO A 31 -27.14 1.13 51.95
N ALA A 32 -27.14 1.63 53.19
CA ALA A 32 -26.46 2.87 53.55
C ALA A 32 -24.93 2.76 53.40
N LEU A 33 -24.36 1.61 53.81
CA LEU A 33 -22.92 1.34 53.67
C LEU A 33 -22.46 1.37 52.21
N VAL A 34 -23.23 0.74 51.31
CA VAL A 34 -22.91 0.71 49.88
C VAL A 34 -23.01 2.11 49.27
N LEU A 35 -23.99 2.92 49.68
CA LEU A 35 -24.13 4.32 49.26
C LEU A 35 -22.96 5.20 49.74
N ASP A 36 -22.49 4.99 50.97
CA ASP A 36 -21.33 5.73 51.51
C ASP A 36 -20.04 5.36 50.75
N MET A 37 -19.84 4.08 50.44
CA MET A 37 -18.72 3.63 49.60
C MET A 37 -18.78 4.24 48.20
N ALA A 38 -19.96 4.22 47.59
CA ALA A 38 -20.23 4.82 46.29
C ALA A 38 -19.89 6.31 46.28
N LYS A 39 -20.30 7.05 47.31
CA LYS A 39 -19.98 8.46 47.46
C LYS A 39 -18.47 8.69 47.51
N ILE A 40 -17.75 7.91 48.31
CA ILE A 40 -16.27 8.00 48.37
C ILE A 40 -15.65 7.72 47.00
N LEU A 41 -16.12 6.71 46.27
CA LEU A 41 -15.63 6.42 44.92
C LEU A 41 -15.90 7.58 43.94
N LEU A 42 -17.12 8.11 43.90
CA LEU A 42 -17.52 9.20 43.00
C LEU A 42 -16.76 10.51 43.28
N GLU A 43 -16.44 10.78 44.54
CA GLU A 43 -15.73 11.99 44.97
C GLU A 43 -14.22 11.90 44.79
N ASN A 44 -13.62 10.70 44.80
CA ASN A 44 -12.17 10.54 44.92
C ASN A 44 -11.51 9.78 43.76
N TYR A 45 -12.25 9.07 42.90
CA TYR A 45 -11.65 8.30 41.80
C TYR A 45 -11.09 9.17 40.68
N CYS A 46 -9.81 8.97 40.34
CA CYS A 46 -9.08 9.84 39.40
C CYS A 46 -9.49 9.76 37.92
N PHE A 47 -10.44 8.88 37.56
CA PHE A 47 -11.05 8.80 36.22
C PHE A 47 -12.56 9.10 36.31
N PRO A 48 -12.96 10.38 36.53
CA PRO A 48 -14.37 10.74 36.62
C PRO A 48 -15.16 10.39 35.35
N GLU A 49 -14.51 10.40 34.18
CA GLU A 49 -15.12 10.00 32.91
C GLU A 49 -15.55 8.53 32.87
N ASN A 50 -14.93 7.66 33.65
CA ASN A 50 -15.26 6.23 33.71
C ASN A 50 -16.44 5.95 34.67
N LEU A 51 -16.92 6.97 35.38
CA LEU A 51 -18.01 6.84 36.36
C LEU A 51 -19.40 7.07 35.74
N VAL A 52 -19.51 7.28 34.43
CA VAL A 52 -20.81 7.42 33.73
C VAL A 52 -21.61 6.12 33.86
N GLY A 53 -22.84 6.19 34.35
CA GLY A 53 -23.68 5.02 34.59
C GLY A 53 -23.39 4.28 35.91
N MET A 54 -22.35 4.70 36.65
CA MET A 54 -21.95 4.04 37.90
C MET A 54 -23.00 4.22 38.99
N GLN A 55 -23.63 5.40 39.06
CA GLN A 55 -24.67 5.69 40.05
C GLN A 55 -25.89 4.78 39.87
N GLU A 56 -26.28 4.53 38.63
CA GLU A 56 -27.35 3.62 38.23
C GLU A 56 -26.98 2.16 38.52
N ALA A 57 -25.74 1.75 38.20
CA ALA A 57 -25.25 0.40 38.51
C ALA A 57 -25.22 0.13 40.03
N ILE A 58 -24.83 1.11 40.84
CA ILE A 58 -24.88 1.04 42.30
C ILE A 58 -26.33 0.89 42.78
N GLN A 59 -27.27 1.68 42.24
CA GLN A 59 -28.70 1.56 42.59
C GLN A 59 -29.28 0.21 42.18
N GLN A 60 -28.89 -0.32 41.02
CA GLN A 60 -29.31 -1.63 40.55
C GLN A 60 -28.75 -2.77 41.42
N ALA A 61 -27.49 -2.66 41.85
CA ALA A 61 -26.87 -3.63 42.76
C ALA A 61 -27.50 -3.62 44.17
N ILE A 62 -27.95 -2.45 44.63
CA ILE A 62 -28.70 -2.34 45.89
C ILE A 62 -30.10 -2.96 45.74
N SER A 63 -30.76 -2.75 44.60
CA SER A 63 -32.14 -3.23 44.36
C SER A 63 -32.24 -4.70 43.95
N SER A 64 -31.16 -5.33 43.44
CA SER A 64 -31.14 -6.75 43.11
C SER A 64 -31.22 -7.67 44.34
N GLY A 65 -30.92 -7.16 45.53
CA GLY A 65 -31.01 -7.89 46.79
C GLY A 65 -29.92 -8.95 47.02
N GLU A 66 -29.08 -9.26 46.01
CA GLU A 66 -28.01 -10.25 46.14
C GLU A 66 -26.97 -9.86 47.21
N ILE A 67 -26.66 -8.57 47.32
CA ILE A 67 -25.74 -8.02 48.33
C ILE A 67 -26.38 -8.06 49.74
N LEU A 68 -27.73 -8.06 49.83
CA LEU A 68 -28.49 -8.05 51.08
C LEU A 68 -28.47 -9.39 51.85
N HIS A 69 -27.99 -10.46 51.21
CA HIS A 69 -27.93 -11.81 51.79
C HIS A 69 -26.55 -12.17 52.34
N ILE A 70 -25.54 -11.30 52.20
CA ILE A 70 -24.17 -11.58 52.64
C ILE A 70 -23.98 -11.14 54.09
N SER A 71 -23.94 -12.08 55.04
CA SER A 71 -23.77 -11.78 56.47
C SER A 71 -22.31 -11.55 56.90
N ASP A 72 -21.35 -12.13 56.17
CA ASP A 72 -19.92 -12.01 56.50
C ASP A 72 -19.29 -10.74 55.89
N ARG A 73 -18.71 -9.89 56.75
CA ARG A 73 -18.16 -8.57 56.36
C ARG A 73 -16.93 -8.67 55.45
N LYS A 74 -16.11 -9.72 55.60
CA LYS A 74 -14.94 -9.93 54.72
C LYS A 74 -15.38 -10.41 53.33
N THR A 75 -16.36 -11.30 53.28
CA THR A 75 -16.99 -11.75 52.04
C THR A 75 -17.66 -10.59 51.33
N LEU A 76 -18.36 -9.71 52.05
CA LEU A 76 -18.94 -8.49 51.50
C LEU A 76 -17.86 -7.58 50.88
N ALA A 77 -16.75 -7.36 51.58
CA ALA A 77 -15.62 -6.59 51.06
C ALA A 77 -15.02 -7.20 49.78
N ALA A 78 -14.90 -8.53 49.71
CA ALA A 78 -14.40 -9.24 48.54
C ALA A 78 -15.35 -9.14 47.33
N VAL A 79 -16.66 -9.30 47.56
CA VAL A 79 -17.69 -9.15 46.52
C VAL A 79 -17.73 -7.71 45.98
N LEU A 80 -17.68 -6.72 46.87
CA LEU A 80 -17.65 -5.31 46.47
C LEU A 80 -16.35 -4.96 45.73
N THR A 81 -15.22 -5.54 46.13
CA THR A 81 -13.94 -5.42 45.39
C THR A 81 -14.07 -5.98 43.99
N ALA A 82 -14.56 -7.20 43.84
CA ALA A 82 -14.75 -7.82 42.52
C ALA A 82 -15.74 -7.02 41.65
N GLY A 83 -16.82 -6.50 42.24
CA GLY A 83 -17.79 -5.67 41.55
C GLY A 83 -17.19 -4.37 41.03
N VAL A 84 -16.50 -3.61 41.88
CA VAL A 84 -15.91 -2.31 41.48
C VAL A 84 -14.75 -2.49 40.50
N GLN A 85 -13.90 -3.52 40.69
CA GLN A 85 -12.83 -3.85 39.75
C GLN A 85 -13.37 -4.33 38.42
N GLY A 86 -14.43 -5.14 38.40
CA GLY A 86 -15.08 -5.60 37.18
C GLY A 86 -15.77 -4.46 36.40
N ALA A 87 -16.42 -3.53 37.12
CA ALA A 87 -17.12 -2.41 36.50
C ALA A 87 -16.17 -1.33 35.95
N LEU A 88 -15.07 -1.02 36.66
CA LEU A 88 -14.13 0.04 36.28
C LEU A 88 -12.83 -0.45 35.64
N ASN A 89 -12.62 -1.77 35.61
CA ASN A 89 -11.41 -2.42 35.12
C ASN A 89 -10.11 -1.84 35.74
N ASP A 90 -10.16 -1.49 37.02
CA ASP A 90 -9.04 -0.89 37.75
C ASP A 90 -8.65 -1.75 38.96
N PRO A 91 -7.52 -2.49 38.90
CA PRO A 91 -7.13 -3.43 39.95
C PRO A 91 -6.72 -2.73 41.26
N ARG A 92 -6.56 -1.41 41.26
CA ARG A 92 -6.16 -0.64 42.45
C ARG A 92 -7.34 -0.40 43.39
N LEU A 93 -8.56 -0.46 42.86
CA LEU A 93 -9.78 -0.30 43.64
C LEU A 93 -9.98 -1.54 44.50
N THR A 94 -9.94 -1.38 45.82
CA THR A 94 -10.16 -2.49 46.76
C THR A 94 -11.02 -2.04 47.92
N VAL A 95 -11.94 -2.90 48.34
CA VAL A 95 -12.74 -2.74 49.56
C VAL A 95 -12.23 -3.72 50.60
N SER A 96 -12.04 -3.26 51.83
CA SER A 96 -11.50 -4.06 52.93
C SER A 96 -12.30 -3.81 54.21
N TYR A 97 -12.36 -4.82 55.08
CA TYR A 97 -12.96 -4.71 56.41
C TYR A 97 -11.88 -4.88 57.48
N GLU A 98 -11.53 -3.77 58.15
CA GLU A 98 -10.39 -3.67 59.07
C GLU A 98 -10.77 -2.86 60.32
N PRO A 99 -11.46 -3.46 61.30
CA PRO A 99 -12.02 -2.75 62.46
C PRO A 99 -10.96 -2.15 63.40
N ASN A 100 -9.71 -2.65 63.35
CA ASN A 100 -8.59 -2.19 64.16
C ASN A 100 -7.46 -1.59 63.31
N TYR A 101 -7.77 -1.00 62.15
CA TYR A 101 -6.77 -0.41 61.28
C TYR A 101 -6.12 0.82 61.95
N ILE A 102 -4.79 0.76 62.10
CA ILE A 102 -3.97 1.88 62.52
C ILE A 102 -3.12 2.27 61.31
N PRO A 103 -3.27 3.49 60.75
CA PRO A 103 -2.45 3.95 59.64
C PRO A 103 -0.98 3.96 60.04
N ILE A 104 -0.16 3.18 59.34
CA ILE A 104 1.30 3.27 59.46
C ILE A 104 1.73 4.41 58.56
N THR A 105 1.92 5.61 59.12
CA THR A 105 2.48 6.75 58.39
C THR A 105 4.00 6.71 58.52
N PRO A 106 4.77 6.35 57.47
CA PRO A 106 6.22 6.42 57.54
C PRO A 106 6.66 7.88 57.80
N PRO A 107 7.74 8.10 58.58
CA PRO A 107 8.22 9.45 58.85
C PRO A 107 8.57 10.17 57.55
N ALA A 108 8.06 11.38 57.37
CA ALA A 108 8.35 12.20 56.20
C ALA A 108 9.87 12.47 56.12
N LEU A 109 10.47 12.35 54.93
CA LEU A 109 11.89 12.66 54.71
C LEU A 109 12.28 14.05 55.24
N GLN A 110 11.34 14.98 55.22
CA GLN A 110 11.46 16.36 55.71
C GLN A 110 11.82 16.45 57.21
N SER A 111 11.53 15.41 57.99
CA SER A 111 11.82 15.32 59.43
C SER A 111 13.23 14.83 59.76
N LEU A 112 14.00 14.41 58.74
CA LEU A 112 15.36 13.91 58.91
C LEU A 112 16.39 15.04 59.00
N SER A 113 17.42 14.85 59.83
CA SER A 113 18.55 15.77 59.92
C SER A 113 19.39 15.75 58.63
N MET A 114 20.19 16.80 58.41
CA MET A 114 21.11 16.90 57.27
C MET A 114 22.05 15.68 57.19
N GLU A 115 22.52 15.18 58.33
CA GLU A 115 23.40 14.01 58.40
C GLU A 115 22.68 12.71 57.99
N GLN A 116 21.42 12.55 58.42
CA GLN A 116 20.58 11.41 58.04
C GLN A 116 20.27 11.43 56.53
N LEU A 117 19.97 12.60 55.97
CA LEU A 117 19.75 12.79 54.53
C LEU A 117 21.01 12.47 53.71
N MET A 118 22.19 12.91 54.18
CA MET A 118 23.47 12.60 53.53
C MET A 118 23.82 11.11 53.59
N ARG A 119 23.49 10.42 54.69
CA ARG A 119 23.65 8.96 54.80
C ARG A 119 22.70 8.23 53.86
N LEU A 120 21.46 8.70 53.74
CA LEU A 120 20.46 8.14 52.82
C LEU A 120 20.95 8.26 51.36
N ILE A 121 21.41 9.44 50.94
CA ILE A 121 21.91 9.65 49.57
C ILE A 121 23.09 8.74 49.25
N ARG A 122 24.09 8.66 50.15
CA ARG A 122 25.26 7.78 49.94
C ARG A 122 24.88 6.31 49.79
N ASN A 123 23.82 5.87 50.46
CA ASN A 123 23.35 4.49 50.39
C ASN A 123 22.39 4.22 49.22
N THR A 124 21.85 5.27 48.59
CA THR A 124 20.85 5.16 47.51
C THR A 124 21.40 5.56 46.15
N VAL A 125 22.61 6.10 46.07
CA VAL A 125 23.27 6.45 44.80
C VAL A 125 24.57 5.65 44.66
N LYS A 126 24.74 4.97 43.52
CA LYS A 126 26.03 4.38 43.12
C LYS A 126 26.53 5.05 41.84
N LEU A 127 27.79 5.46 41.85
CA LEU A 127 28.47 6.13 40.74
C LEU A 127 29.69 5.32 40.31
N GLU A 128 29.88 5.15 39.01
CA GLU A 128 31.06 4.48 38.45
C GLU A 128 31.40 5.09 37.07
N LEU A 129 32.70 5.32 36.81
CA LEU A 129 33.17 5.67 35.47
C LEU A 129 33.69 4.39 34.82
N MET A 130 33.00 3.94 33.78
CA MET A 130 33.34 2.71 33.07
C MET A 130 34.28 2.99 31.90
N ASP A 131 34.84 1.91 31.33
CA ASP A 131 35.66 1.95 30.11
C ASP A 131 35.00 2.75 28.98
N ASN A 132 35.82 3.32 28.10
CA ASN A 132 35.39 4.16 26.97
C ASN A 132 34.62 5.42 27.38
N ASN A 133 34.91 5.96 28.57
CA ASN A 133 34.31 7.19 29.10
C ASN A 133 32.78 7.11 29.15
N VAL A 134 32.24 6.01 29.70
CA VAL A 134 30.81 5.79 29.91
C VAL A 134 30.50 5.98 31.40
N GLY A 135 29.62 6.92 31.72
CA GLY A 135 29.15 7.13 33.09
C GLY A 135 28.12 6.07 33.46
N TYR A 136 28.21 5.53 34.67
CA TYR A 136 27.18 4.71 35.28
C TYR A 136 26.66 5.41 36.54
N LEU A 137 25.36 5.69 36.55
CA LEU A 137 24.68 6.33 37.67
C LEU A 137 23.46 5.50 38.05
N ARG A 138 23.49 4.90 39.23
CA ARG A 138 22.35 4.17 39.82
C ARG A 138 21.71 5.03 40.90
N ILE A 139 20.38 5.13 40.88
CA ILE A 139 19.60 5.83 41.90
C ILE A 139 18.47 4.92 42.39
N ASP A 140 18.47 4.59 43.68
CA ASP A 140 17.48 3.71 44.29
C ASP A 140 16.24 4.46 44.80
N ARG A 141 16.30 5.80 44.85
CA ARG A 141 15.19 6.66 45.24
C ARG A 141 15.20 8.01 44.52
N ILE A 142 14.08 8.39 43.89
CA ILE A 142 13.91 9.74 43.33
C ILE A 142 13.63 10.72 44.46
N ILE A 143 14.51 11.69 44.69
CA ILE A 143 14.32 12.73 45.71
C ILE A 143 13.39 13.84 45.22
N GLY A 144 12.53 14.37 46.09
CA GLY A 144 11.63 15.46 45.75
C GLY A 144 12.30 16.84 45.67
N GLN A 145 11.56 17.80 45.13
CA GLN A 145 12.02 19.18 44.86
C GLN A 145 12.64 19.87 46.09
N GLU A 146 12.02 19.80 47.27
CA GLU A 146 12.54 20.45 48.48
C GLU A 146 13.87 19.84 48.95
N THR A 147 13.98 18.51 48.87
CA THR A 147 15.20 17.78 49.23
C THR A 147 16.31 18.10 48.22
N ALA A 148 15.96 18.16 46.93
CA ALA A 148 16.87 18.59 45.87
C ALA A 148 17.34 20.04 46.06
N ALA A 149 16.48 20.95 46.52
CA ALA A 149 16.86 22.34 46.82
C ALA A 149 17.86 22.42 47.99
N LYS A 150 17.67 21.63 49.05
CA LYS A 150 18.58 21.60 50.22
C LYS A 150 19.94 20.96 49.90
N LEU A 151 19.94 19.89 49.10
CA LEU A 151 21.11 19.05 48.86
C LEU A 151 21.76 19.29 47.48
N GLY A 152 21.20 20.18 46.67
CA GLY A 152 21.57 20.38 45.27
C GLY A 152 23.06 20.61 45.05
N HIS A 153 23.67 21.53 45.81
CA HIS A 153 25.12 21.80 45.72
C HIS A 153 25.98 20.58 46.04
N LEU A 154 25.62 19.83 47.09
CA LEU A 154 26.36 18.62 47.46
C LEU A 154 26.20 17.51 46.42
N LEU A 155 24.99 17.31 45.90
CA LEU A 155 24.71 16.34 44.84
C LEU A 155 25.43 16.72 43.54
N HIS A 156 25.44 18.00 43.20
CA HIS A 156 26.17 18.53 42.07
C HIS A 156 27.67 18.20 42.19
N ASP A 157 28.31 18.62 43.28
CA ASP A 157 29.76 18.52 43.46
C ASP A 157 30.23 17.06 43.63
N SER A 158 29.43 16.22 44.29
CA SER A 158 29.83 14.85 44.63
C SER A 158 29.45 13.79 43.57
N ILE A 159 28.39 14.05 42.78
CA ILE A 159 27.84 13.11 41.79
C ILE A 159 27.92 13.70 40.39
N TRP A 160 27.29 14.85 40.15
CA TRP A 160 27.03 15.32 38.79
C TRP A 160 28.30 15.73 38.04
N THR A 161 29.19 16.51 38.67
CA THR A 161 30.48 16.95 38.09
C THR A 161 31.32 15.80 37.57
N LYS A 162 31.24 14.62 38.19
CA LYS A 162 32.02 13.43 37.82
C LYS A 162 31.51 12.72 36.57
N VAL A 163 30.21 12.84 36.26
CA VAL A 163 29.60 12.14 35.12
C VAL A 163 29.14 13.06 34.01
N ALA A 164 28.99 14.37 34.26
CA ALA A 164 28.54 15.36 33.28
C ALA A 164 29.39 15.35 32.00
N HIS A 165 30.70 15.10 32.11
CA HIS A 165 31.65 15.10 30.99
C HIS A 165 31.83 13.75 30.29
N THR A 166 31.11 12.71 30.70
CA THR A 166 31.16 11.39 30.04
C THR A 166 30.61 11.44 28.62
N SER A 167 30.97 10.48 27.78
CA SER A 167 30.53 10.39 26.37
C SER A 167 29.15 9.74 26.22
N ALA A 168 28.77 8.88 27.16
CA ALA A 168 27.49 8.20 27.23
C ALA A 168 27.15 7.86 28.70
N MET A 169 25.87 7.68 29.01
CA MET A 169 25.38 7.41 30.35
C MET A 169 24.53 6.14 30.38
N ILE A 170 24.80 5.27 31.35
CA ILE A 170 23.91 4.21 31.80
C ILE A 170 23.26 4.66 33.10
N PHE A 171 21.97 4.98 33.03
CA PHE A 171 21.18 5.42 34.17
C PHE A 171 20.37 4.24 34.71
N ASP A 172 20.77 3.71 35.86
CA ASP A 172 20.23 2.48 36.42
C ASP A 172 19.11 2.74 37.44
N LEU A 173 17.89 2.41 37.04
CA LEU A 173 16.68 2.48 37.85
C LEU A 173 16.15 1.10 38.25
N ARG A 174 16.90 0.01 38.01
CA ARG A 174 16.45 -1.38 38.32
C ARG A 174 16.13 -1.62 39.78
N PHE A 175 16.63 -0.76 40.67
CA PHE A 175 16.47 -0.88 42.13
C PHE A 175 15.62 0.25 42.72
N SER A 176 15.10 1.15 41.88
CA SER A 176 14.31 2.30 42.33
C SER A 176 12.91 1.89 42.75
N THR A 177 12.70 1.79 44.06
CA THR A 177 11.44 1.29 44.66
C THR A 177 10.64 2.37 45.38
N ALA A 178 11.18 3.59 45.48
CA ALA A 178 10.55 4.72 46.13
C ALA A 178 10.91 6.05 45.45
N GLY A 179 10.11 7.08 45.66
CA GLY A 179 10.46 8.43 45.23
C GLY A 179 9.28 9.38 45.17
N GLU A 180 9.57 10.65 44.89
CA GLU A 180 8.58 11.72 44.81
C GLU A 180 8.45 12.25 43.38
N ILE A 181 7.22 12.45 42.92
CA ILE A 181 6.92 12.95 41.56
C ILE A 181 7.51 14.35 41.34
N SER A 182 7.60 15.18 42.39
CA SER A 182 8.23 16.51 42.33
C SER A 182 9.71 16.50 41.92
N GLY A 183 10.38 15.35 42.02
CA GLY A 183 11.77 15.16 41.57
C GLY A 183 11.93 14.87 40.08
N VAL A 184 10.86 14.44 39.40
CA VAL A 184 10.89 14.04 37.98
C VAL A 184 11.36 15.19 37.07
N PRO A 185 10.85 16.45 37.22
CA PRO A 185 11.35 17.60 36.46
C PRO A 185 12.86 17.80 36.53
N TYR A 186 13.48 17.59 37.69
CA TYR A 186 14.93 17.77 37.86
C TYR A 186 15.73 16.81 36.99
N ILE A 187 15.40 15.53 37.05
CA ILE A 187 16.14 14.49 36.32
C ILE A 187 15.96 14.69 34.81
N VAL A 188 14.73 14.88 34.34
CA VAL A 188 14.45 15.05 32.91
C VAL A 188 15.12 16.31 32.37
N SER A 189 15.20 17.38 33.18
CA SER A 189 15.88 18.62 32.79
C SER A 189 17.39 18.42 32.56
N TYR A 190 18.11 17.68 33.42
CA TYR A 190 19.54 17.43 33.21
C TYR A 190 19.83 16.69 31.89
N PHE A 191 18.88 15.89 31.40
CA PHE A 191 18.99 15.16 30.14
C PHE A 191 18.35 15.88 28.94
N SER A 192 17.83 17.10 29.11
CA SER A 192 17.20 17.89 28.04
C SER A 192 18.04 19.13 27.68
N ASP A 193 17.70 19.82 26.61
CA ASP A 193 18.32 21.10 26.24
C ASP A 193 17.69 22.27 27.02
N SER A 194 18.39 23.41 27.11
CA SER A 194 17.93 24.60 27.85
C SER A 194 16.96 25.51 27.09
N GLU A 195 16.96 25.45 25.75
CA GLU A 195 16.24 26.43 24.91
C GLU A 195 14.74 26.17 24.80
N SER A 196 14.30 24.92 24.96
CA SER A 196 12.89 24.54 24.86
C SER A 196 12.40 23.91 26.17
N LEU A 197 11.52 24.61 26.90
CA LEU A 197 10.81 24.00 28.01
C LEU A 197 9.86 22.92 27.46
N LEU A 198 9.95 21.72 28.01
CA LEU A 198 9.17 20.57 27.59
C LEU A 198 8.09 20.31 28.63
N HIS A 199 6.84 20.18 28.18
CA HIS A 199 5.78 19.62 28.99
C HIS A 199 6.01 18.12 29.09
N ILE A 200 6.36 17.62 30.29
CA ILE A 200 6.81 16.24 30.46
C ILE A 200 5.72 15.32 31.02
N ASP A 201 4.81 15.85 31.82
CA ASP A 201 3.70 15.10 32.41
C ASP A 201 2.62 16.04 32.94
N THR A 202 1.39 15.53 33.08
CA THR A 202 0.28 16.23 33.74
C THR A 202 -0.26 15.35 34.85
N ILE A 203 -0.28 15.85 36.09
CA ILE A 203 -0.84 15.13 37.24
C ILE A 203 -2.22 15.69 37.55
N TYR A 204 -3.25 14.86 37.46
CA TYR A 204 -4.61 15.20 37.88
C TYR A 204 -4.90 14.59 39.25
N GLU A 205 -5.33 15.39 40.22
CA GLU A 205 -5.76 14.94 41.55
C GLU A 205 -7.25 15.23 41.76
N ARG A 206 -8.02 14.18 41.99
CA ARG A 206 -9.50 14.22 42.02
C ARG A 206 -10.09 14.86 43.28
N PRO A 207 -9.61 14.58 44.52
CA PRO A 207 -10.19 15.18 45.73
C PRO A 207 -10.14 16.71 45.75
N THR A 208 -9.05 17.28 45.26
CA THR A 208 -8.85 18.74 45.13
C THR A 208 -9.36 19.27 43.78
N ASN A 209 -9.65 18.37 42.83
CA ASN A 209 -9.97 18.66 41.44
C ASN A 209 -8.94 19.60 40.79
N THR A 210 -7.65 19.35 41.05
CA THR A 210 -6.55 20.16 40.54
C THR A 210 -5.75 19.39 39.49
N THR A 211 -5.20 20.15 38.54
CA THR A 211 -4.28 19.64 37.53
C THR A 211 -2.95 20.36 37.67
N GLN A 212 -1.87 19.62 37.90
CA GLN A 212 -0.51 20.13 37.96
C GLN A 212 0.26 19.69 36.72
N GLU A 213 0.70 20.65 35.91
CA GLU A 213 1.62 20.38 34.81
C GLU A 213 3.06 20.32 35.30
N LEU A 214 3.80 19.31 34.84
CA LEU A 214 5.23 19.16 35.09
C LEU A 214 6.00 19.58 33.84
N TRP A 215 6.90 20.54 34.02
CA TRP A 215 7.72 21.10 32.95
C TRP A 215 9.21 20.89 33.24
N THR A 216 10.04 20.80 32.20
CA THR A 216 11.49 20.95 32.41
C THR A 216 11.80 22.34 32.97
N MET A 217 12.85 22.46 33.76
CA MET A 217 13.27 23.74 34.34
C MET A 217 14.17 24.49 33.37
N PRO A 218 14.12 25.83 33.30
CA PRO A 218 15.03 26.63 32.46
C PRO A 218 16.46 26.65 33.02
N ASN A 219 16.60 26.85 34.32
CA ASN A 219 17.89 26.95 35.01
C ASN A 219 18.11 25.73 35.92
N LEU A 220 19.30 25.17 35.87
CA LEU A 220 19.75 24.06 36.72
C LEU A 220 21.05 24.42 37.39
N LEU A 221 21.33 23.77 38.52
CA LEU A 221 22.64 23.83 39.13
C LEU A 221 23.61 22.92 38.35
N GLY A 222 24.63 23.51 37.75
CA GLY A 222 25.61 22.80 36.92
C GLY A 222 25.22 22.65 35.45
N GLU A 223 26.08 21.98 34.70
CA GLU A 223 25.89 21.78 33.25
C GLU A 223 24.82 20.73 32.94
N ARG A 224 24.08 20.89 31.84
CA ARG A 224 23.20 19.83 31.34
C ARG A 224 24.02 18.74 30.65
N TYR A 225 23.56 17.50 30.75
CA TYR A 225 24.09 16.40 29.94
C TYR A 225 23.75 16.58 28.46
N GLY A 226 22.63 17.27 28.20
CA GLY A 226 22.12 17.62 26.87
C GLY A 226 21.51 16.43 26.13
N LYS A 227 20.93 16.68 24.94
CA LYS A 227 20.28 15.63 24.14
C LYS A 227 21.21 14.79 23.26
N ARG A 228 22.46 15.22 23.05
CA ARG A 228 23.39 14.61 22.08
C ARG A 228 24.08 13.34 22.59
N LYS A 229 24.38 13.30 23.89
CA LYS A 229 25.09 12.17 24.51
C LYS A 229 24.15 10.99 24.71
N GLU A 230 24.64 9.80 24.43
CA GLU A 230 23.85 8.57 24.52
C GLU A 230 23.38 8.33 25.96
N LEU A 231 22.10 7.98 26.12
CA LEU A 231 21.48 7.69 27.41
C LEU A 231 20.70 6.37 27.32
N ILE A 232 21.10 5.42 28.14
CA ILE A 232 20.39 4.16 28.31
C ILE A 232 19.86 4.10 29.73
N VAL A 233 18.58 3.80 29.89
CA VAL A 233 17.95 3.65 31.20
C VAL A 233 17.69 2.17 31.46
N LEU A 234 18.19 1.66 32.58
CA LEU A 234 17.95 0.28 32.98
C LEU A 234 16.74 0.22 33.91
N ILE A 235 15.78 -0.66 33.62
CA ILE A 235 14.61 -0.91 34.45
C ILE A 235 14.45 -2.40 34.76
N SER A 236 13.73 -2.71 35.83
CA SER A 236 13.33 -4.09 36.17
C SER A 236 11.90 -4.12 36.67
N LYS A 237 11.37 -5.32 36.91
CA LYS A 237 10.07 -5.51 37.59
C LYS A 237 9.94 -4.88 38.98
N ARG A 238 11.04 -4.41 39.58
CA ARG A 238 11.03 -3.68 40.87
C ARG A 238 10.98 -2.17 40.71
N THR A 239 11.27 -1.65 39.51
CA THR A 239 11.23 -0.22 39.24
C THR A 239 9.78 0.25 39.40
N THR A 240 9.51 1.17 40.34
CA THR A 240 8.14 1.60 40.66
C THR A 240 8.04 3.11 40.95
N GLY A 241 6.88 3.70 40.67
CA GLY A 241 6.55 5.08 41.07
C GLY A 241 7.29 6.14 40.25
N ALA A 242 7.87 7.15 40.90
CA ALA A 242 8.55 8.26 40.21
C ALA A 242 9.67 7.81 39.23
N ALA A 243 10.31 6.66 39.47
CA ALA A 243 11.29 6.10 38.55
C ALA A 243 10.66 5.59 37.24
N GLU A 244 9.44 5.07 37.29
CA GLU A 244 8.66 4.70 36.10
C GLU A 244 8.28 5.95 35.30
N ALA A 245 7.85 7.02 35.97
CA ALA A 245 7.58 8.29 35.32
C ALA A 245 8.81 8.81 34.54
N VAL A 246 10.00 8.81 35.17
CA VAL A 246 11.26 9.20 34.49
C VAL A 246 11.55 8.32 33.27
N ALA A 247 11.47 6.99 33.42
CA ALA A 247 11.75 6.07 32.33
C ALA A 247 10.75 6.23 31.17
N TYR A 248 9.47 6.38 31.48
CA TYR A 248 8.39 6.58 30.50
C TYR A 248 8.59 7.89 29.74
N ILE A 249 8.81 8.99 30.45
CA ILE A 249 9.02 10.32 29.85
C ILE A 249 10.25 10.31 28.93
N LEU A 250 11.39 9.81 29.40
CA LEU A 250 12.62 9.78 28.61
C LEU A 250 12.51 8.86 27.38
N LYS A 251 11.73 7.78 27.48
CA LYS A 251 11.41 6.90 26.34
C LYS A 251 10.62 7.65 25.27
N HIS A 252 9.52 8.29 25.65
CA HIS A 252 8.61 8.94 24.72
C HIS A 252 9.11 10.27 24.18
N LEU A 253 10.02 10.94 24.90
CA LEU A 253 10.84 12.04 24.37
C LEU A 253 11.91 11.59 23.37
N LYS A 254 12.04 10.28 23.11
CA LYS A 254 13.14 9.70 22.32
C LYS A 254 14.51 10.15 22.83
N ARG A 255 14.62 10.33 24.16
CA ARG A 255 15.85 10.77 24.81
C ARG A 255 16.66 9.58 25.31
N ALA A 256 16.01 8.52 25.75
CA ALA A 256 16.68 7.33 26.25
C ALA A 256 16.15 6.03 25.65
N ILE A 257 17.04 5.07 25.46
CA ILE A 257 16.67 3.67 25.17
C ILE A 257 16.45 2.97 26.51
N ILE A 258 15.27 2.38 26.70
CA ILE A 258 14.92 1.68 27.93
C ILE A 258 15.30 0.20 27.78
N VAL A 259 16.06 -0.34 28.71
CA VAL A 259 16.60 -1.71 28.63
C VAL A 259 16.29 -2.47 29.92
N GLY A 260 15.80 -3.71 29.81
CA GLY A 260 15.56 -4.59 30.96
C GLY A 260 14.21 -5.30 30.90
N GLU A 261 13.48 -5.33 32.01
CA GLU A 261 12.14 -5.92 32.11
C GLU A 261 11.06 -4.84 32.17
N ARG A 262 9.80 -5.21 31.91
CA ARG A 262 8.65 -4.34 32.21
C ARG A 262 8.68 -3.96 33.70
N SER A 263 8.46 -2.67 34.00
CA SER A 263 8.45 -2.17 35.37
C SER A 263 7.20 -2.59 36.16
N ALA A 264 7.12 -2.23 37.44
CA ALA A 264 6.14 -2.77 38.38
C ALA A 264 4.68 -2.36 38.09
N GLY A 265 4.45 -1.19 37.49
CA GLY A 265 3.10 -0.64 37.28
C GLY A 265 2.54 0.04 38.52
N GLY A 266 3.28 1.00 39.07
CA GLY A 266 2.86 1.76 40.25
C GLY A 266 1.69 2.71 40.00
N SER A 267 1.50 3.66 40.92
CA SER A 267 0.49 4.72 40.81
C SER A 267 1.03 6.01 41.39
N VAL A 268 0.59 7.15 40.88
CA VAL A 268 0.99 8.46 41.42
C VAL A 268 0.54 8.60 42.87
N LYS A 269 -0.75 8.34 43.16
CA LYS A 269 -1.29 8.40 44.51
C LYS A 269 -2.51 7.52 44.68
N VAL A 270 -2.50 6.70 45.73
CA VAL A 270 -3.61 5.84 46.15
C VAL A 270 -3.89 6.13 47.61
N GLU A 271 -5.16 6.35 47.97
CA GLU A 271 -5.58 6.62 49.34
C GLU A 271 -6.53 5.53 49.84
N LYS A 272 -6.37 5.17 51.12
CA LYS A 272 -7.24 4.23 51.81
C LYS A 272 -8.19 5.01 52.71
N LEU A 273 -9.44 5.14 52.28
CA LEU A 273 -10.45 6.00 52.87
C LEU A 273 -11.42 5.16 53.72
N ARG A 274 -11.69 5.60 54.95
CA ARG A 274 -12.61 4.92 55.87
C ARG A 274 -14.07 5.23 55.50
N VAL A 275 -14.93 4.23 55.56
CA VAL A 275 -16.37 4.35 55.26
C VAL A 275 -17.16 4.55 56.54
N GLY A 276 -17.40 5.81 56.92
CA GLY A 276 -18.08 6.16 58.17
C GLY A 276 -17.43 5.49 59.40
N ASP A 277 -18.25 5.00 60.33
CA ASP A 277 -17.82 4.23 61.51
C ASP A 277 -17.94 2.70 61.34
N SER A 278 -18.09 2.23 60.11
CA SER A 278 -18.42 0.83 59.80
C SER A 278 -17.27 -0.16 59.99
N GLY A 279 -16.02 0.31 60.06
CA GLY A 279 -14.82 -0.53 59.99
C GLY A 279 -14.45 -0.99 58.58
N PHE A 280 -15.19 -0.57 57.55
CA PHE A 280 -14.80 -0.76 56.15
C PHE A 280 -13.92 0.39 55.63
N TYR A 281 -13.09 0.06 54.65
CA TYR A 281 -12.23 1.00 53.93
C TYR A 281 -12.33 0.73 52.43
N ILE A 282 -12.27 1.79 51.64
CA ILE A 282 -12.10 1.74 50.20
C ILE A 282 -10.77 2.36 49.82
N THR A 283 -9.96 1.62 49.08
CA THR A 283 -8.69 2.07 48.52
C THR A 283 -8.96 2.60 47.12
N VAL A 284 -8.69 3.88 46.89
CA VAL A 284 -9.02 4.58 45.65
C VAL A 284 -7.77 5.26 45.08
N PRO A 285 -7.47 5.10 43.78
CA PRO A 285 -6.47 5.94 43.13
C PRO A 285 -7.05 7.36 43.00
N VAL A 286 -6.42 8.30 43.70
CA VAL A 286 -6.91 9.69 43.82
C VAL A 286 -6.19 10.66 42.90
N ALA A 287 -5.04 10.27 42.37
CA ALA A 287 -4.33 11.03 41.35
C ALA A 287 -3.84 10.12 40.23
N ARG A 288 -3.69 10.69 39.03
CA ARG A 288 -3.15 10.02 37.84
C ARG A 288 -2.17 10.89 37.07
N SER A 289 -1.22 10.25 36.41
CA SER A 289 -0.35 10.83 35.38
C SER A 289 -0.99 10.72 34.00
N LEU A 290 -0.88 11.80 33.22
CA LEU A 290 -1.27 11.88 31.81
C LEU A 290 -0.08 12.44 31.02
N ASN A 291 0.59 11.58 30.25
CA ASN A 291 1.72 12.02 29.46
C ASN A 291 1.27 12.78 28.20
N PRO A 292 1.78 14.00 27.95
CA PRO A 292 1.30 14.86 26.87
C PRO A 292 1.63 14.36 25.46
N ILE A 293 2.59 13.43 25.32
CA ILE A 293 2.99 12.88 24.01
C ILE A 293 2.10 11.68 23.63
N THR A 294 1.77 10.84 24.61
CA THR A 294 1.04 9.58 24.36
C THR A 294 -0.44 9.66 24.70
N GLY A 295 -0.87 10.62 25.53
CA GLY A 295 -2.20 10.63 26.13
C GLY A 295 -2.45 9.47 27.09
N GLN A 296 -1.39 8.72 27.47
CA GLN A 296 -1.45 7.52 28.29
C GLN A 296 -0.61 7.70 29.56
N SER A 297 -0.70 6.71 30.46
CA SER A 297 0.03 6.67 31.72
C SER A 297 0.96 5.46 31.80
N TRP A 298 2.01 5.57 32.60
CA TRP A 298 2.88 4.45 32.97
C TRP A 298 2.27 3.58 34.09
N GLU A 299 1.24 4.10 34.77
CA GLU A 299 0.61 3.47 35.92
C GLU A 299 -0.04 2.12 35.58
N VAL A 300 -0.16 1.23 36.58
CA VAL A 300 -0.79 -0.10 36.51
C VAL A 300 -0.06 -1.10 35.61
N THR A 301 0.20 -0.76 34.34
CA THR A 301 0.83 -1.66 33.37
C THR A 301 2.35 -1.62 33.37
N GLY A 302 2.92 -0.55 33.93
CA GLY A 302 4.36 -0.29 33.93
C GLY A 302 4.91 0.10 32.57
N VAL A 303 6.15 0.57 32.56
CA VAL A 303 6.93 0.93 31.38
C VAL A 303 7.45 -0.32 30.72
N SER A 304 7.07 -0.53 29.46
CA SER A 304 7.69 -1.57 28.63
C SER A 304 9.07 -1.13 28.15
N PRO A 305 10.12 -1.95 28.28
CA PRO A 305 11.45 -1.60 27.78
C PRO A 305 11.46 -1.54 26.25
N SER A 306 12.38 -0.76 25.69
CA SER A 306 12.70 -0.76 24.24
C SER A 306 13.48 -2.02 23.86
N VAL A 307 14.31 -2.53 24.78
CA VAL A 307 15.08 -3.77 24.61
C VAL A 307 14.85 -4.67 25.82
N THR A 308 14.15 -5.78 25.62
CA THR A 308 13.85 -6.73 26.68
C THR A 308 15.05 -7.65 26.92
N VAL A 309 15.58 -7.64 28.14
CA VAL A 309 16.69 -8.51 28.58
C VAL A 309 16.57 -8.84 30.05
N ASN A 310 17.22 -9.91 30.49
CA ASN A 310 17.33 -10.19 31.91
C ASN A 310 18.03 -9.00 32.62
N PRO A 311 17.54 -8.51 33.78
CA PRO A 311 18.15 -7.38 34.47
C PRO A 311 19.62 -7.59 34.79
N LYS A 312 20.09 -8.83 34.96
CA LYS A 312 21.52 -9.14 35.19
C LYS A 312 22.40 -8.79 33.98
N GLU A 313 21.87 -8.93 32.77
CA GLU A 313 22.56 -8.67 31.50
C GLU A 313 22.43 -7.21 31.04
N GLY A 314 21.58 -6.41 31.70
CA GLY A 314 21.24 -5.05 31.28
C GLY A 314 22.45 -4.12 31.06
N ILE A 315 23.48 -4.21 31.90
CA ILE A 315 24.71 -3.41 31.73
C ILE A 315 25.49 -3.85 30.49
N ALA A 316 25.65 -5.15 30.28
CA ALA A 316 26.37 -5.69 29.12
C ALA A 316 25.64 -5.31 27.82
N LYS A 317 24.31 -5.45 27.79
CA LYS A 317 23.49 -5.02 26.65
C LYS A 317 23.57 -3.52 26.43
N ALA A 318 23.52 -2.70 27.48
CA ALA A 318 23.69 -1.25 27.37
C ALA A 318 25.04 -0.85 26.77
N LYS A 319 26.14 -1.49 27.19
CA LYS A 319 27.47 -1.27 26.60
C LYS A 319 27.49 -1.60 25.10
N SER A 320 26.92 -2.74 24.71
CA SER A 320 26.79 -3.15 23.30
C SER A 320 25.98 -2.13 22.49
N LEU A 321 24.85 -1.65 23.01
CA LEU A 321 24.02 -0.63 22.36
C LEU A 321 24.76 0.70 22.16
N ILE A 322 25.53 1.15 23.16
CA ILE A 322 26.37 2.36 23.03
C ILE A 322 27.41 2.17 21.92
N ALA A 323 28.03 1.00 21.81
CA ALA A 323 29.00 0.71 20.77
C ALA A 323 28.38 0.79 19.36
N VAL A 324 27.24 0.12 19.14
CA VAL A 324 26.49 0.18 17.87
C VAL A 324 26.11 1.63 17.54
N ARG A 325 25.58 2.39 18.49
CA ARG A 325 25.15 3.78 18.23
C ARG A 325 26.31 4.71 17.89
N LYS A 326 27.49 4.47 18.47
CA LYS A 326 28.72 5.18 18.10
C LYS A 326 29.18 4.86 16.67
N SER A 327 28.92 3.66 16.14
CA SER A 327 29.32 3.29 14.77
C SER A 327 28.36 3.80 13.70
N ILE A 328 27.08 4.07 13.99
CA ILE A 328 26.06 4.51 13.01
C ILE A 328 26.54 5.66 12.11
N LEU A 329 27.02 6.77 12.69
CA LEU A 329 27.41 7.94 11.89
C LEU A 329 28.60 7.63 10.96
N LYS A 330 29.57 6.83 11.44
CA LYS A 330 30.71 6.38 10.65
C LYS A 330 30.26 5.43 9.54
N ALA A 331 29.39 4.47 9.85
CA ALA A 331 28.84 3.52 8.90
C ALA A 331 28.04 4.23 7.79
N VAL A 332 27.13 5.14 8.15
CA VAL A 332 26.35 5.96 7.21
C VAL A 332 27.28 6.75 6.29
N LYS A 333 28.33 7.39 6.84
CA LYS A 333 29.32 8.11 6.05
C LYS A 333 30.07 7.18 5.11
N ARG A 334 30.54 6.03 5.59
CA ARG A 334 31.27 5.05 4.79
C ARG A 334 30.42 4.50 3.65
N VAL A 335 29.17 4.12 3.93
CA VAL A 335 28.19 3.69 2.91
C VAL A 335 27.99 4.79 1.87
N SER A 336 27.83 6.04 2.31
CA SER A 336 27.70 7.19 1.41
C SER A 336 28.93 7.36 0.50
N ASP A 337 30.13 7.21 1.05
CA ASP A 337 31.39 7.36 0.31
C ASP A 337 31.61 6.20 -0.69
N ILE A 338 31.25 4.97 -0.32
CA ILE A 338 31.27 3.80 -1.21
C ILE A 338 30.31 4.03 -2.39
N ILE A 339 29.06 4.44 -2.12
CA ILE A 339 28.06 4.70 -3.16
C ILE A 339 28.52 5.82 -4.09
N LYS A 340 28.99 6.95 -3.54
CA LYS A 340 29.56 8.06 -4.34
C LYS A 340 30.63 7.62 -5.31
N ARG A 341 31.48 6.68 -4.88
CA ARG A 341 32.66 6.28 -5.64
C ARG A 341 32.34 5.19 -6.67
N PHE A 342 31.50 4.23 -6.32
CA PHE A 342 31.39 2.97 -7.06
C PHE A 342 30.00 2.69 -7.63
N TYR A 343 28.95 3.37 -7.19
CA TYR A 343 27.62 3.10 -7.70
C TYR A 343 27.47 3.61 -9.14
N ALA A 344 26.87 2.79 -10.01
CA ALA A 344 26.76 3.06 -11.43
C ALA A 344 25.82 4.25 -11.76
N PHE A 345 24.73 4.44 -11.01
CA PHE A 345 23.77 5.54 -11.23
C PHE A 345 24.05 6.75 -10.32
N LYS A 346 24.84 7.71 -10.83
CA LYS A 346 25.34 8.84 -10.02
C LYS A 346 24.34 9.99 -9.84
N ASP A 347 23.30 10.05 -10.66
CA ASP A 347 22.29 11.11 -10.71
C ASP A 347 21.44 11.20 -9.43
N LYS A 348 21.09 10.06 -8.83
CA LYS A 348 20.25 10.00 -7.62
C LYS A 348 21.03 10.15 -6.30
N ILE A 349 22.37 10.23 -6.34
CA ILE A 349 23.21 10.30 -5.13
C ILE A 349 22.92 11.53 -4.25
N PRO A 350 22.73 12.76 -4.79
CA PRO A 350 22.38 13.91 -3.96
C PRO A 350 21.08 13.72 -3.17
N ALA A 351 20.08 13.03 -3.76
CA ALA A 351 18.81 12.72 -3.09
C ALA A 351 19.03 11.76 -1.91
N LEU A 352 19.85 10.71 -2.09
CA LEU A 352 20.23 9.80 -1.01
C LEU A 352 20.88 10.55 0.16
N LEU A 353 21.85 11.42 -0.12
CA LEU A 353 22.57 12.13 0.94
C LEU A 353 21.64 13.02 1.77
N ASN A 354 20.65 13.65 1.13
CA ASN A 354 19.61 14.41 1.81
C ASN A 354 18.69 13.52 2.66
N HIS A 355 18.32 12.34 2.16
CA HIS A 355 17.54 11.35 2.92
C HIS A 355 18.30 10.86 4.15
N LEU A 356 19.54 10.39 3.98
CA LEU A 356 20.38 9.90 5.08
C LEU A 356 20.64 10.97 6.14
N ALA A 357 20.78 12.25 5.74
CA ALA A 357 20.96 13.36 6.68
C ALA A 357 19.73 13.63 7.56
N LYS A 358 18.52 13.33 7.07
CA LYS A 358 17.25 13.52 7.79
C LYS A 358 16.77 12.25 8.52
N THR A 359 17.41 11.12 8.25
CA THR A 359 16.99 9.82 8.77
C THR A 359 17.19 9.75 10.29
N ASN A 360 16.16 9.28 10.99
CA ASN A 360 16.21 9.07 12.43
C ASN A 360 16.63 7.63 12.76
N PHE A 361 17.85 7.46 13.25
CA PHE A 361 18.40 6.16 13.66
C PHE A 361 18.14 5.83 15.14
N PHE A 362 17.21 6.51 15.82
CA PHE A 362 16.92 6.24 17.24
C PHE A 362 16.43 4.82 17.49
N THR A 363 15.72 4.21 16.54
CA THR A 363 15.19 2.84 16.65
C THR A 363 16.23 1.75 16.36
N VAL A 364 17.43 2.11 15.88
CA VAL A 364 18.48 1.14 15.58
C VAL A 364 19.15 0.69 16.87
N ILE A 365 19.02 -0.59 17.18
CA ILE A 365 19.55 -1.23 18.40
C ILE A 365 20.50 -2.40 18.11
N SER A 366 20.75 -2.71 16.84
CA SER A 366 21.67 -3.75 16.37
C SER A 366 22.27 -3.36 15.01
N GLU A 367 23.30 -4.09 14.57
CA GLU A 367 23.86 -3.89 13.22
C GLU A 367 22.90 -4.40 12.13
N GLU A 368 22.11 -5.43 12.43
CA GLU A 368 21.03 -5.92 11.57
C GLU A 368 19.95 -4.86 11.37
N ASP A 369 19.53 -4.15 12.42
CA ASP A 369 18.59 -3.03 12.30
C ASP A 369 19.19 -1.88 11.49
N LEU A 370 20.50 -1.64 11.62
CA LEU A 370 21.20 -0.62 10.84
C LEU A 370 21.20 -0.99 9.36
N ALA A 371 21.54 -2.24 9.03
CA ALA A 371 21.52 -2.75 7.66
C ALA A 371 20.11 -2.67 7.07
N ALA A 372 19.08 -3.13 7.81
CA ALA A 372 17.69 -3.06 7.38
C ALA A 372 17.24 -1.62 7.16
N ARG A 373 17.58 -0.70 8.08
CA ARG A 373 17.24 0.71 7.94
C ARG A 373 17.93 1.35 6.74
N LEU A 374 19.23 1.11 6.56
CA LEU A 374 19.97 1.64 5.42
C LEU A 374 19.45 1.06 4.10
N ASN A 375 19.15 -0.25 4.04
CA ASN A 375 18.53 -0.86 2.87
C ASN A 375 17.19 -0.20 2.52
N TYR A 376 16.34 0.06 3.51
CA TYR A 376 15.08 0.78 3.29
C TYR A 376 15.32 2.17 2.67
N GLU A 377 16.25 2.96 3.22
CA GLU A 377 16.56 4.29 2.67
C GLU A 377 17.16 4.20 1.27
N LEU A 378 18.05 3.22 1.00
CA LEU A 378 18.65 2.99 -0.32
C LEU A 378 17.59 2.62 -1.35
N GLN A 379 16.73 1.65 -1.05
CA GLN A 379 15.69 1.19 -1.96
C GLN A 379 14.62 2.26 -2.22
N SER A 380 14.31 3.10 -1.21
CA SER A 380 13.37 4.23 -1.38
C SER A 380 13.85 5.32 -2.36
N VAL A 381 15.16 5.37 -2.65
CA VAL A 381 15.76 6.37 -3.53
C VAL A 381 16.13 5.76 -4.88
N PHE A 382 16.80 4.60 -4.86
CA PHE A 382 17.38 4.03 -6.07
C PHE A 382 16.47 3.06 -6.79
N GLU A 383 15.62 2.32 -6.05
CA GLU A 383 14.82 1.20 -6.58
C GLU A 383 15.69 0.15 -7.32
N ASP A 384 16.94 -0.02 -6.88
CA ASP A 384 17.91 -0.94 -7.48
C ASP A 384 18.16 -2.13 -6.54
N PRO A 385 17.56 -3.31 -6.80
CA PRO A 385 17.63 -4.46 -5.91
C PRO A 385 19.05 -5.03 -5.75
N ARG A 386 19.97 -4.70 -6.68
CA ARG A 386 21.39 -5.13 -6.60
C ARG A 386 22.14 -4.42 -5.48
N LEU A 387 21.70 -3.21 -5.12
CA LEU A 387 22.30 -2.39 -4.06
C LEU A 387 21.76 -2.82 -2.68
N ASN A 388 22.53 -3.60 -1.94
CA ASN A 388 22.10 -4.11 -0.63
C ASN A 388 23.23 -4.16 0.40
N ILE A 389 22.86 -4.10 1.67
CA ILE A 389 23.75 -4.21 2.83
C ILE A 389 23.38 -5.48 3.61
N LYS A 390 24.37 -6.31 3.91
CA LYS A 390 24.22 -7.55 4.68
C LYS A 390 25.32 -7.68 5.74
N THR A 391 25.09 -8.48 6.76
CA THR A 391 26.12 -8.90 7.72
C THR A 391 27.06 -9.91 7.07
N LEU A 392 28.35 -9.74 7.23
CA LEU A 392 29.41 -10.59 6.67
C LEU A 392 29.61 -11.90 7.44
N GLN A 393 28.97 -12.06 8.62
CA GLN A 393 28.97 -13.33 9.34
C GLN A 393 27.91 -14.27 8.76
N GLY A 394 28.36 -15.34 8.09
CA GLY A 394 27.50 -16.43 7.60
C GLY A 394 27.53 -16.69 6.10
N SER A 395 28.19 -15.87 5.28
CA SER A 395 28.46 -16.26 3.89
C SER A 395 29.69 -17.14 3.83
N SER A 396 29.46 -18.45 3.66
CA SER A 396 30.45 -19.40 3.14
C SER A 396 30.78 -19.16 1.66
N ASP A 397 30.49 -17.99 1.12
CA ASP A 397 31.20 -17.49 -0.05
C ASP A 397 32.49 -16.86 0.44
N LYS A 398 33.53 -17.70 0.51
CA LYS A 398 34.88 -17.18 0.32
C LYS A 398 34.81 -16.34 -0.96
N GLY A 399 34.97 -15.03 -0.83
CA GLY A 399 35.41 -14.23 -1.95
C GLY A 399 36.60 -14.97 -2.54
N GLN A 400 36.44 -15.50 -3.74
CA GLN A 400 37.59 -15.81 -4.57
C GLN A 400 38.35 -14.48 -4.66
N GLU A 401 39.52 -14.46 -4.06
CA GLU A 401 40.51 -13.42 -4.27
C GLU A 401 40.64 -13.21 -5.78
N LEU A 402 40.13 -12.07 -6.24
CA LEU A 402 40.44 -11.47 -7.52
C LEU A 402 41.90 -10.99 -7.46
N ASP A 403 42.84 -11.94 -7.49
CA ASP A 403 44.24 -11.69 -7.80
C ASP A 403 44.92 -13.02 -8.18
N ALA A 404 44.53 -13.55 -9.33
CA ALA A 404 45.37 -14.45 -10.10
C ALA A 404 45.10 -14.18 -11.58
N THR A 405 46.00 -13.46 -12.23
CA THR A 405 46.20 -13.66 -13.67
C THR A 405 46.47 -15.16 -13.86
N PRO A 406 45.68 -15.90 -14.67
CA PRO A 406 46.09 -17.23 -15.09
C PRO A 406 47.20 -17.06 -16.13
N THR A 407 48.40 -16.77 -15.67
CA THR A 407 49.63 -17.02 -16.41
C THR A 407 49.90 -18.52 -16.37
N THR A 408 49.18 -19.29 -17.20
CA THR A 408 49.66 -20.54 -17.82
C THR A 408 48.59 -21.08 -18.78
N PRO A 409 48.84 -21.12 -20.10
CA PRO A 409 48.00 -21.83 -21.06
C PRO A 409 48.36 -23.32 -20.98
N SER A 410 47.85 -24.04 -20.00
CA SER A 410 48.14 -25.49 -19.90
C SER A 410 47.09 -26.24 -19.11
N SER A 411 45.85 -26.21 -19.59
CA SER A 411 44.84 -27.24 -19.27
C SER A 411 43.57 -27.07 -20.12
N PHE A 412 43.74 -27.12 -21.44
CA PHE A 412 42.63 -27.38 -22.38
C PHE A 412 42.83 -28.67 -23.20
N ASP A 413 43.84 -29.50 -22.87
CA ASP A 413 44.14 -30.78 -23.53
C ASP A 413 43.25 -31.97 -23.08
N HIS A 414 42.19 -31.74 -22.29
CA HIS A 414 41.31 -32.81 -21.78
C HIS A 414 39.80 -32.57 -22.04
N LEU A 415 39.42 -31.95 -23.16
CA LEU A 415 38.04 -31.93 -23.63
C LEU A 415 37.82 -32.96 -24.75
N ASN A 416 37.58 -34.21 -24.34
CA ASN A 416 36.92 -35.22 -25.18
C ASN A 416 35.39 -34.94 -25.31
N ASP A 417 34.87 -33.92 -24.62
CA ASP A 417 33.47 -33.51 -24.66
C ASP A 417 33.29 -32.34 -25.64
N PRO A 418 32.40 -32.41 -26.64
CA PRO A 418 32.21 -31.31 -27.58
C PRO A 418 31.60 -30.09 -26.86
N LEU A 419 32.34 -28.96 -26.88
CA LEU A 419 31.90 -27.65 -26.39
C LEU A 419 30.49 -27.25 -26.85
N PHE A 420 30.11 -27.69 -28.05
CA PHE A 420 28.77 -27.55 -28.63
C PHE A 420 28.23 -28.93 -29.02
N LYS A 421 27.07 -29.29 -28.48
CA LYS A 421 26.30 -30.45 -28.91
C LYS A 421 25.28 -30.01 -29.96
N LEU A 422 25.40 -30.55 -31.17
CA LEU A 422 24.50 -30.26 -32.28
C LEU A 422 23.70 -31.51 -32.68
N GLU A 423 22.39 -31.33 -32.90
CA GLU A 423 21.48 -32.31 -33.47
C GLU A 423 20.54 -31.62 -34.48
N ILE A 424 20.12 -32.33 -35.53
CA ILE A 424 19.07 -31.84 -36.44
C ILE A 424 17.80 -32.64 -36.15
N LEU A 425 16.81 -31.98 -35.58
CA LEU A 425 15.53 -32.55 -35.18
C LEU A 425 14.57 -32.68 -36.38
N SER A 426 13.48 -33.41 -36.17
CA SER A 426 12.39 -33.53 -37.14
C SER A 426 11.85 -32.15 -37.53
N GLY A 427 11.52 -31.95 -38.80
CA GLY A 427 11.02 -30.66 -39.31
C GLY A 427 12.12 -29.67 -39.69
N ASN A 428 13.36 -30.13 -39.89
CA ASN A 428 14.52 -29.31 -40.28
C ASN A 428 14.84 -28.21 -39.25
N ILE A 429 14.81 -28.59 -37.97
CA ILE A 429 15.11 -27.71 -36.83
C ILE A 429 16.50 -28.07 -36.31
N GLY A 430 17.42 -27.10 -36.28
CA GLY A 430 18.70 -27.28 -35.61
C GLY A 430 18.51 -27.21 -34.09
N TYR A 431 19.16 -28.09 -33.34
CA TYR A 431 19.21 -28.06 -31.89
C TYR A 431 20.67 -27.96 -31.45
N LEU A 432 21.02 -26.83 -30.84
CA LEU A 432 22.36 -26.48 -30.39
C LEU A 432 22.37 -26.32 -28.88
N ARG A 433 23.14 -27.14 -28.17
CA ARG A 433 23.34 -27.03 -26.72
C ARG A 433 24.80 -26.72 -26.41
N PHE A 434 25.01 -25.83 -25.45
CA PHE A 434 26.30 -25.61 -24.82
C PHE A 434 26.11 -25.12 -23.38
N ASP A 435 26.92 -25.65 -22.48
CA ASP A 435 26.67 -25.52 -21.03
C ASP A 435 27.51 -24.42 -20.39
N ARG A 436 28.38 -23.74 -21.14
CA ARG A 436 29.14 -22.56 -20.70
C ARG A 436 29.53 -21.64 -21.86
N PHE A 437 29.68 -20.34 -21.57
CA PHE A 437 30.32 -19.37 -22.46
C PHE A 437 31.85 -19.38 -22.26
N PRO A 438 32.64 -19.88 -23.23
CA PRO A 438 34.10 -19.92 -23.13
C PRO A 438 34.72 -18.53 -23.27
N THR A 439 36.02 -18.40 -23.02
CA THR A 439 36.74 -17.14 -23.27
C THR A 439 36.83 -16.86 -24.79
N PRO A 440 36.95 -15.58 -25.21
CA PRO A 440 37.18 -15.24 -26.61
C PRO A 440 38.39 -15.95 -27.24
N ALA A 441 39.46 -16.19 -26.47
CA ALA A 441 40.65 -16.90 -26.94
C ALA A 441 40.34 -18.34 -27.37
N VAL A 442 39.51 -19.06 -26.59
CA VAL A 442 39.10 -20.43 -26.91
C VAL A 442 38.18 -20.47 -28.12
N LEU A 443 37.29 -19.48 -28.28
CA LEU A 443 36.44 -19.38 -29.49
C LEU A 443 37.26 -19.16 -30.76
N ILE A 444 38.32 -18.37 -30.67
CA ILE A 444 39.23 -18.12 -31.80
C ILE A 444 40.04 -19.38 -32.12
N GLU A 445 40.58 -20.07 -31.11
CA GLU A 445 41.35 -21.31 -31.32
C GLU A 445 40.51 -22.42 -31.99
N LEU A 446 39.22 -22.49 -31.66
CA LEU A 446 38.31 -23.52 -32.17
C LEU A 446 37.47 -23.06 -33.37
N GLU A 447 37.76 -21.90 -33.97
CA GLU A 447 36.87 -21.26 -34.95
C GLU A 447 36.56 -22.15 -36.17
N ASP A 448 37.57 -22.82 -36.74
CA ASP A 448 37.39 -23.70 -37.90
C ASP A 448 36.57 -24.96 -37.54
N ARG A 449 36.78 -25.50 -36.33
CA ARG A 449 36.01 -26.65 -35.84
C ARG A 449 34.56 -26.27 -35.57
N ILE A 450 34.30 -25.10 -34.97
CA ILE A 450 32.95 -24.58 -34.72
C ILE A 450 32.24 -24.33 -36.05
N LYS A 451 32.93 -23.72 -37.02
CA LYS A 451 32.41 -23.54 -38.39
C LYS A 451 31.99 -24.87 -39.00
N GLU A 452 32.84 -25.89 -39.00
CA GLU A 452 32.55 -27.18 -39.64
C GLU A 452 31.49 -28.00 -38.90
N LYS A 453 31.48 -27.97 -37.56
CA LYS A 453 30.61 -28.82 -36.73
C LYS A 453 29.31 -28.18 -36.30
N VAL A 454 29.24 -26.85 -36.25
CA VAL A 454 28.06 -26.10 -35.78
C VAL A 454 27.44 -25.31 -36.92
N TRP A 455 28.15 -24.34 -37.48
CA TRP A 455 27.54 -23.36 -38.39
C TRP A 455 27.27 -23.91 -39.79
N GLN A 456 28.15 -24.76 -40.34
CA GLN A 456 27.90 -25.39 -41.64
C GLN A 456 26.67 -26.31 -41.64
N PRO A 457 26.48 -27.21 -40.66
CA PRO A 457 25.30 -28.09 -40.65
C PRO A 457 23.99 -27.36 -40.36
N VAL A 458 23.98 -26.33 -39.50
CA VAL A 458 22.73 -25.59 -39.21
C VAL A 458 22.36 -24.59 -40.29
N ARG A 459 23.29 -24.25 -41.21
CA ARG A 459 23.06 -23.24 -42.25
C ARG A 459 21.74 -23.45 -43.00
N ASP A 460 21.39 -24.70 -43.30
CA ASP A 460 20.24 -25.06 -44.12
C ASP A 460 18.97 -25.40 -43.31
N THR A 461 19.01 -25.29 -41.98
CA THR A 461 17.81 -25.48 -41.13
C THR A 461 16.85 -24.30 -41.25
N GLU A 462 15.56 -24.52 -41.02
CA GLU A 462 14.55 -23.44 -41.04
C GLU A 462 14.51 -22.67 -39.71
N ASN A 463 14.71 -23.38 -38.61
CA ASN A 463 14.71 -22.83 -37.25
C ASN A 463 15.87 -23.41 -36.43
N LEU A 464 16.29 -22.69 -35.39
CA LEU A 464 17.35 -23.08 -34.48
C LEU A 464 16.87 -22.98 -33.03
N ILE A 465 16.95 -24.07 -32.29
CA ILE A 465 16.78 -24.12 -30.85
C ILE A 465 18.17 -24.04 -30.22
N ILE A 466 18.39 -23.08 -29.33
CA ILE A 466 19.60 -22.92 -28.53
C ILE A 466 19.27 -23.29 -27.09
N ASP A 467 19.80 -24.40 -26.60
CA ASP A 467 19.50 -24.90 -25.26
C ASP A 467 20.52 -24.40 -24.22
N LEU A 468 20.08 -23.45 -23.38
CA LEU A 468 20.84 -22.88 -22.28
C LEU A 468 20.35 -23.35 -20.90
N ARG A 469 19.45 -24.35 -20.84
CA ARG A 469 18.89 -24.86 -19.56
C ARG A 469 19.95 -25.42 -18.63
N PHE A 470 21.11 -25.79 -19.14
CA PHE A 470 22.23 -26.30 -18.36
C PHE A 470 23.42 -25.32 -18.34
N ASN A 471 23.22 -24.10 -18.88
CA ASN A 471 24.31 -23.16 -19.07
C ASN A 471 24.57 -22.34 -17.82
N THR A 472 25.64 -22.67 -17.10
CA THR A 472 25.97 -22.00 -15.83
C THR A 472 26.76 -20.70 -16.02
N GLY A 473 26.69 -20.06 -17.18
CA GLY A 473 27.35 -18.78 -17.45
C GLY A 473 28.73 -18.87 -18.07
N GLY A 474 29.60 -17.91 -17.74
CA GLY A 474 30.89 -17.71 -18.42
C GLY A 474 31.17 -16.25 -18.77
N TYR A 475 31.92 -16.03 -19.85
CA TYR A 475 32.50 -14.72 -20.15
C TYR A 475 31.59 -13.89 -21.07
N THR A 476 31.15 -12.72 -20.60
CA THR A 476 30.36 -11.73 -21.37
C THR A 476 31.04 -11.31 -22.68
N GLU A 477 32.37 -11.28 -22.73
CA GLU A 477 33.13 -10.93 -23.93
C GLU A 477 32.97 -11.95 -25.08
N ALA A 478 32.42 -13.13 -24.82
CA ALA A 478 32.08 -14.11 -25.85
C ALA A 478 30.76 -13.79 -26.58
N LEU A 479 29.87 -13.01 -25.98
CA LEU A 479 28.55 -12.69 -26.54
C LEU A 479 28.62 -12.04 -27.92
N PRO A 480 29.47 -11.01 -28.16
CA PRO A 480 29.54 -10.38 -29.48
C PRO A 480 29.93 -11.37 -30.58
N ILE A 481 30.78 -12.36 -30.27
CA ILE A 481 31.21 -13.38 -31.22
C ILE A 481 30.03 -14.28 -31.59
N LEU A 482 29.33 -14.84 -30.61
CA LEU A 482 28.23 -15.78 -30.83
C LEU A 482 26.98 -15.11 -31.41
N LEU A 483 26.61 -13.92 -30.91
CA LEU A 483 25.48 -13.14 -31.43
C LEU A 483 25.70 -12.74 -32.89
N SER A 484 26.94 -12.50 -33.32
CA SER A 484 27.23 -12.15 -34.72
C SER A 484 26.77 -13.21 -35.72
N TYR A 485 26.76 -14.49 -35.36
CA TYR A 485 26.23 -15.56 -36.22
C TYR A 485 24.70 -15.51 -36.37
N MET A 486 24.00 -14.75 -35.52
CA MET A 486 22.54 -14.58 -35.56
C MET A 486 22.12 -13.41 -36.46
N PHE A 487 23.05 -12.64 -37.02
CA PHE A 487 22.77 -11.52 -37.90
C PHE A 487 23.48 -11.67 -39.24
N ASP A 488 23.01 -10.98 -40.27
CA ASP A 488 23.63 -11.03 -41.60
C ASP A 488 25.09 -10.54 -41.53
N ALA A 489 26.01 -11.24 -42.20
CA ALA A 489 27.46 -11.04 -42.02
C ALA A 489 27.96 -9.61 -42.34
N SER A 490 27.20 -8.83 -43.11
CA SER A 490 27.50 -7.43 -43.43
C SER A 490 26.91 -6.42 -42.45
N SER A 491 26.19 -6.86 -41.42
CA SER A 491 25.54 -5.99 -40.45
C SER A 491 26.54 -5.42 -39.43
N ASN A 492 26.37 -4.16 -39.05
CA ASN A 492 27.08 -3.49 -37.96
C ASN A 492 26.05 -3.07 -36.90
N THR A 493 25.30 -4.05 -36.41
CA THR A 493 24.21 -3.87 -35.45
C THR A 493 24.81 -3.65 -34.06
N HIS A 494 24.36 -2.61 -33.37
CA HIS A 494 24.67 -2.42 -31.96
C HIS A 494 23.94 -3.51 -31.15
N LEU A 495 24.67 -4.21 -30.28
CA LEU A 495 24.15 -5.32 -29.49
C LEU A 495 23.79 -4.85 -28.08
N PHE A 496 24.74 -4.23 -27.39
CA PHE A 496 24.59 -3.69 -26.03
C PHE A 496 25.78 -2.80 -25.69
N SER A 497 25.68 -2.10 -24.57
CA SER A 497 26.77 -1.31 -24.00
C SER A 497 26.99 -1.67 -22.53
N ILE A 498 28.24 -1.72 -22.11
CA ILE A 498 28.60 -1.88 -20.69
C ILE A 498 29.21 -0.58 -20.20
N TYR A 499 28.59 0.04 -19.20
CA TYR A 499 29.18 1.13 -18.45
C TYR A 499 29.85 0.61 -17.18
N ASP A 500 31.17 0.78 -17.06
CA ASP A 500 31.95 0.46 -15.87
C ASP A 500 32.16 1.74 -15.05
N SER A 501 31.56 1.79 -13.86
CA SER A 501 31.61 2.95 -12.97
C SER A 501 32.99 3.19 -12.34
N ILE A 502 33.80 2.13 -12.20
CA ILE A 502 35.14 2.15 -11.59
C ILE A 502 36.12 2.79 -12.56
N ARG A 503 36.08 2.35 -13.83
CA ARG A 503 36.92 2.90 -14.91
C ARG A 503 36.34 4.18 -15.49
N ASN A 504 35.04 4.41 -15.27
CA ASN A 504 34.26 5.49 -15.87
C ASN A 504 34.32 5.47 -17.41
N VAL A 505 34.13 4.28 -17.98
CA VAL A 505 34.18 4.03 -19.43
C VAL A 505 32.92 3.27 -19.84
N THR A 506 32.34 3.66 -20.98
CA THR A 506 31.32 2.89 -21.68
C THR A 506 31.97 2.16 -22.84
N VAL A 507 31.72 0.86 -22.96
CA VAL A 507 32.17 0.02 -24.07
C VAL A 507 30.94 -0.43 -24.84
N ASP A 508 30.89 -0.09 -26.13
CA ASP A 508 29.80 -0.48 -27.02
C ASP A 508 30.17 -1.75 -27.78
N PHE A 509 29.29 -2.75 -27.75
CA PHE A 509 29.45 -4.02 -28.43
C PHE A 509 28.57 -4.05 -29.68
N HIS A 510 29.17 -4.47 -30.79
CA HIS A 510 28.51 -4.55 -32.09
C HIS A 510 28.75 -5.93 -32.72
N THR A 511 27.96 -6.28 -33.72
CA THR A 511 28.21 -7.45 -34.57
C THR A 511 29.57 -7.36 -35.27
N LEU A 512 30.24 -8.49 -35.38
CA LEU A 512 31.54 -8.64 -36.05
C LEU A 512 31.33 -8.74 -37.57
N ARG A 513 32.13 -8.00 -38.34
CA ARG A 513 32.03 -7.95 -39.81
C ARG A 513 32.64 -9.15 -40.52
N ASN A 514 33.62 -9.81 -39.91
CA ASN A 514 34.37 -10.93 -40.49
C ASN A 514 34.29 -12.15 -39.56
N ILE A 515 33.14 -12.83 -39.57
CA ILE A 515 32.96 -14.10 -38.84
C ILE A 515 33.42 -15.30 -39.68
N THR A 516 33.95 -16.32 -39.02
CA THR A 516 34.47 -17.54 -39.65
C THR A 516 33.34 -18.56 -39.86
N GLY A 517 32.85 -18.69 -41.09
CA GLY A 517 31.78 -19.63 -41.44
C GLY A 517 30.48 -18.95 -41.89
N PRO A 518 29.42 -19.73 -42.19
CA PRO A 518 28.16 -19.15 -42.59
C PRO A 518 27.43 -18.51 -41.39
N SER A 519 26.87 -17.33 -41.60
CA SER A 519 25.88 -16.76 -40.67
C SER A 519 24.56 -17.53 -40.76
N TYR A 520 23.86 -17.67 -39.64
CA TYR A 520 22.47 -18.15 -39.60
C TYR A 520 21.48 -17.11 -40.17
N GLY A 521 21.89 -15.84 -40.20
CA GLY A 521 21.17 -14.72 -40.80
C GLY A 521 20.10 -14.12 -39.90
N SER A 522 19.55 -12.97 -40.30
CA SER A 522 18.61 -12.17 -39.48
C SER A 522 17.14 -12.64 -39.52
N ARG A 523 16.79 -13.56 -40.43
CA ARG A 523 15.38 -13.90 -40.73
C ARG A 523 14.87 -15.18 -40.07
N LYS A 524 15.69 -16.24 -40.05
CA LYS A 524 15.29 -17.58 -39.55
C LYS A 524 14.93 -17.55 -38.06
N GLY A 525 13.98 -18.38 -37.63
CA GLY A 525 13.54 -18.42 -36.23
C GLY A 525 14.63 -18.95 -35.29
N ILE A 526 14.80 -18.30 -34.14
CA ILE A 526 15.71 -18.75 -33.08
C ILE A 526 14.92 -18.81 -31.77
N TYR A 527 15.03 -19.93 -31.07
CA TYR A 527 14.33 -20.20 -29.82
C TYR A 527 15.36 -20.57 -28.76
N VAL A 528 15.41 -19.83 -27.66
CA VAL A 528 16.40 -20.01 -26.60
C VAL A 528 15.73 -20.67 -25.41
N LEU A 529 16.24 -21.82 -24.98
CA LEU A 529 15.70 -22.54 -23.84
C LEU A 529 16.41 -22.14 -22.56
N THR A 530 15.67 -21.78 -21.53
CA THR A 530 16.22 -21.33 -20.24
C THR A 530 15.71 -22.17 -19.07
N SER A 531 16.49 -22.21 -17.99
CA SER A 531 16.09 -22.76 -16.69
C SER A 531 16.57 -21.84 -15.57
N TYR A 532 16.21 -22.15 -14.32
CA TYR A 532 16.81 -21.52 -13.15
C TYR A 532 18.35 -21.63 -13.10
N TYR A 533 18.96 -22.60 -13.77
CA TYR A 533 20.42 -22.76 -13.82
C TYR A 533 21.10 -21.87 -14.88
N THR A 534 20.34 -21.31 -15.82
CA THR A 534 20.89 -20.34 -16.77
C THR A 534 21.39 -19.13 -15.99
N ALA A 535 22.68 -18.81 -16.10
CA ALA A 535 23.35 -17.79 -15.27
C ALA A 535 24.33 -16.91 -16.08
N GLU A 536 24.70 -15.74 -15.54
CA GLU A 536 25.71 -14.81 -16.09
C GLU A 536 25.55 -14.55 -17.61
N ALA A 537 26.58 -14.82 -18.42
CA ALA A 537 26.57 -14.64 -19.86
C ALA A 537 25.44 -15.43 -20.57
N GLY A 538 24.97 -16.54 -19.99
CA GLY A 538 23.81 -17.26 -20.53
C GLY A 538 22.51 -16.48 -20.38
N GLU A 539 22.35 -15.75 -19.28
CA GLU A 539 21.23 -14.84 -19.10
C GLU A 539 21.36 -13.61 -19.99
N GLU A 540 22.56 -13.02 -20.07
CA GLU A 540 22.82 -11.89 -20.97
C GLU A 540 22.51 -12.27 -22.43
N PHE A 541 22.87 -13.49 -22.86
CA PHE A 541 22.50 -13.97 -24.18
C PHE A 541 20.99 -14.09 -24.36
N ALA A 542 20.28 -14.74 -23.43
CA ALA A 542 18.82 -14.89 -23.52
C ALA A 542 18.11 -13.53 -23.53
N TYR A 543 18.51 -12.62 -22.64
CA TYR A 543 18.01 -11.25 -22.57
C TYR A 543 18.21 -10.50 -23.89
N LEU A 544 19.42 -10.56 -24.45
CA LEU A 544 19.73 -9.91 -25.73
C LEU A 544 18.93 -10.50 -26.88
N MET A 545 18.62 -11.79 -26.87
CA MET A 545 17.77 -12.39 -27.91
C MET A 545 16.35 -11.81 -27.89
N GLN A 546 15.81 -11.45 -26.72
CA GLN A 546 14.52 -10.75 -26.59
C GLN A 546 14.62 -9.27 -26.98
N SER A 547 15.58 -8.53 -26.39
CA SER A 547 15.70 -7.08 -26.58
C SER A 547 16.11 -6.71 -28.01
N LEU A 548 16.91 -7.54 -28.67
CA LEU A 548 17.24 -7.37 -30.11
C LEU A 548 16.10 -7.81 -31.04
N HIS A 549 14.98 -8.27 -30.48
CA HIS A 549 13.88 -8.94 -31.20
C HIS A 549 14.40 -10.03 -32.12
N ARG A 550 15.43 -10.79 -31.70
CA ARG A 550 16.09 -11.77 -32.55
C ARG A 550 15.60 -13.19 -32.30
N GLY A 551 15.15 -13.52 -31.10
CA GLY A 551 14.68 -14.86 -30.78
C GLY A 551 13.63 -14.87 -29.69
N THR A 552 13.01 -16.03 -29.51
CA THR A 552 11.98 -16.28 -28.51
C THR A 552 12.59 -17.06 -27.36
N VAL A 553 12.48 -16.58 -26.13
CA VAL A 553 12.96 -17.27 -24.94
C VAL A 553 11.85 -18.13 -24.35
N VAL A 554 12.15 -19.40 -24.06
CA VAL A 554 11.18 -20.41 -23.61
C VAL A 554 11.75 -21.18 -22.43
N GLY A 555 11.00 -21.31 -21.33
CA GLY A 555 11.43 -22.08 -20.17
C GLY A 555 11.19 -21.36 -18.85
N GLU A 556 12.08 -21.55 -17.89
CA GLU A 556 11.94 -20.94 -16.56
C GLU A 556 12.64 -19.58 -16.50
N ILE A 557 12.23 -18.78 -15.51
CA ILE A 557 12.97 -17.58 -15.12
C ILE A 557 14.38 -17.98 -14.70
N THR A 558 15.39 -17.27 -15.22
CA THR A 558 16.80 -17.61 -14.99
C THR A 558 17.27 -17.27 -13.56
N SER A 559 18.52 -17.60 -13.22
CA SER A 559 19.06 -17.49 -11.85
C SER A 559 19.08 -16.07 -11.25
N GLY A 560 19.15 -15.04 -12.09
CA GLY A 560 19.36 -13.64 -11.71
C GLY A 560 20.79 -13.33 -11.23
N MET A 561 21.75 -14.21 -11.47
CA MET A 561 23.15 -14.04 -11.07
C MET A 561 23.94 -13.28 -12.15
N LEU A 562 24.00 -11.95 -12.00
CA LEU A 562 24.83 -11.09 -12.85
C LEU A 562 26.13 -10.68 -12.16
N LEU A 563 27.23 -10.70 -12.91
CA LEU A 563 28.57 -10.28 -12.45
C LEU A 563 28.75 -8.75 -12.41
N HIS A 564 27.68 -7.98 -12.18
CA HIS A 564 27.70 -6.52 -12.30
C HIS A 564 27.92 -5.79 -10.97
N SER A 565 28.06 -6.53 -9.87
CA SER A 565 28.17 -5.97 -8.51
C SER A 565 29.46 -6.36 -7.79
N ARG A 566 29.89 -5.52 -6.85
CA ARG A 566 31.01 -5.79 -5.93
C ARG A 566 30.62 -5.50 -4.49
N THR A 567 31.07 -6.35 -3.58
CA THR A 567 30.84 -6.17 -2.14
C THR A 567 32.02 -5.45 -1.48
N PHE A 568 31.71 -4.40 -0.73
CA PHE A 568 32.68 -3.57 -0.01
C PHE A 568 32.41 -3.67 1.49
N PRO A 569 33.43 -3.91 2.34
CA PRO A 569 33.25 -3.91 3.79
C PRO A 569 32.98 -2.49 4.32
N VAL A 570 32.09 -2.40 5.31
CA VAL A 570 31.85 -1.19 6.10
C VAL A 570 32.74 -1.27 7.34
N GLU A 571 33.88 -0.57 7.30
CA GLU A 571 34.91 -0.56 8.35
C GLU A 571 34.32 -0.32 9.76
N GLU A 572 34.90 -0.97 10.78
CA GLU A 572 34.46 -0.96 12.19
C GLU A 572 33.05 -1.54 12.45
N THR A 573 32.46 -2.26 11.49
CA THR A 573 31.20 -3.02 11.65
C THR A 573 31.33 -4.42 11.05
N SER A 574 30.36 -5.30 11.29
CA SER A 574 30.26 -6.58 10.58
C SER A 574 29.51 -6.49 9.24
N LEU A 575 29.22 -5.28 8.76
CA LEU A 575 28.42 -5.06 7.56
C LEU A 575 29.27 -5.01 6.27
N GLY A 576 28.70 -5.50 5.18
CA GLY A 576 29.19 -5.34 3.82
C GLY A 576 28.09 -4.79 2.92
N ILE A 577 28.45 -3.88 2.03
CA ILE A 577 27.55 -3.32 1.02
C ILE A 577 27.90 -3.86 -0.36
N THR A 578 26.95 -4.54 -0.99
CA THR A 578 27.01 -4.94 -2.39
C THR A 578 26.53 -3.79 -3.25
N VAL A 579 27.37 -3.33 -4.17
CA VAL A 579 27.12 -2.16 -5.03
C VAL A 579 27.25 -2.59 -6.49
N PRO A 580 26.26 -2.30 -7.35
CA PRO A 580 26.41 -2.49 -8.79
C PRO A 580 27.41 -1.46 -9.33
N VAL A 581 28.50 -1.98 -9.87
CA VAL A 581 29.61 -1.20 -10.46
C VAL A 581 29.57 -1.22 -11.98
N MET A 582 28.72 -2.06 -12.58
CA MET A 582 28.49 -2.11 -14.01
C MET A 582 27.00 -1.95 -14.33
N ASN A 583 26.72 -1.26 -15.43
CA ASN A 583 25.40 -1.17 -16.04
C ASN A 583 25.45 -1.85 -17.40
N PHE A 584 24.57 -2.84 -17.58
CA PHE A 584 24.35 -3.50 -18.86
C PHE A 584 23.18 -2.80 -19.55
N ILE A 585 23.45 -2.16 -20.67
CA ILE A 585 22.52 -1.27 -21.37
C ILE A 585 22.17 -1.92 -22.71
N ASP A 586 20.89 -2.15 -22.98
CA ASP A 586 20.44 -2.73 -24.25
C ASP A 586 20.30 -1.70 -25.38
N ILE A 587 19.78 -2.15 -26.53
CA ILE A 587 19.59 -1.32 -27.71
C ILE A 587 18.52 -0.22 -27.56
N HIS A 588 17.66 -0.32 -26.55
CA HIS A 588 16.65 0.69 -26.24
C HIS A 588 17.20 1.75 -25.27
N GLY A 589 18.42 1.56 -24.76
CA GLY A 589 19.02 2.40 -23.73
C GLY A 589 18.58 2.04 -22.32
N GLU A 590 17.84 0.94 -22.16
CA GLU A 590 17.38 0.47 -20.86
C GLU A 590 18.50 -0.29 -20.14
N CYS A 591 18.66 -0.02 -18.85
CA CYS A 591 19.65 -0.70 -18.04
C CYS A 591 19.02 -1.94 -17.39
N TRP A 592 19.55 -3.11 -17.74
CA TRP A 592 19.08 -4.34 -17.14
C TRP A 592 19.62 -4.50 -15.72
N LEU A 593 18.70 -4.49 -14.74
CA LEU A 593 19.01 -4.58 -13.32
C LEU A 593 19.14 -6.04 -12.80
N GLY A 594 19.04 -7.03 -13.69
CA GLY A 594 19.04 -8.46 -13.35
C GLY A 594 17.70 -8.94 -12.82
N GLY A 595 17.73 -9.92 -11.90
CA GLY A 595 16.53 -10.57 -11.36
C GLY A 595 16.04 -11.80 -12.13
N GLY A 596 16.82 -12.22 -13.13
CA GLY A 596 16.53 -13.34 -14.02
C GLY A 596 15.83 -12.87 -15.29
N VAL A 597 16.16 -13.47 -16.42
CA VAL A 597 15.43 -13.24 -17.68
C VAL A 597 14.08 -13.91 -17.56
N VAL A 598 13.02 -13.17 -17.88
CA VAL A 598 11.65 -13.69 -17.93
C VAL A 598 11.38 -14.17 -19.36
N PRO A 599 11.18 -15.48 -19.58
CA PRO A 599 10.91 -16.02 -20.91
C PRO A 599 9.64 -15.48 -21.54
N ASP A 600 9.61 -15.41 -22.87
CA ASP A 600 8.40 -15.07 -23.63
C ASP A 600 7.31 -16.15 -23.46
N ALA A 601 7.72 -17.41 -23.33
CA ALA A 601 6.86 -18.53 -22.93
C ALA A 601 7.41 -19.20 -21.66
N ILE A 602 6.74 -18.94 -20.54
CA ILE A 602 7.12 -19.53 -19.25
C ILE A 602 6.57 -20.95 -19.13
N VAL A 603 7.48 -21.92 -19.02
CA VAL A 603 7.18 -23.35 -18.79
C VAL A 603 8.27 -23.96 -17.92
N LEU A 604 8.04 -25.15 -17.37
CA LEU A 604 9.10 -25.87 -16.67
C LEU A 604 10.25 -26.21 -17.64
N ALA A 605 11.47 -26.26 -17.13
CA ALA A 605 12.65 -26.49 -17.98
C ALA A 605 12.55 -27.80 -18.76
N GLU A 606 11.90 -28.84 -18.22
CA GLU A 606 11.69 -30.12 -18.90
C GLU A 606 10.79 -30.02 -20.14
N ASP A 607 9.77 -29.17 -20.09
CA ASP A 607 8.77 -28.97 -21.15
C ASP A 607 9.22 -27.97 -22.22
N ALA A 608 10.31 -27.22 -21.98
CA ALA A 608 10.75 -26.11 -22.83
C ALA A 608 11.01 -26.52 -24.29
N VAL A 609 11.50 -27.74 -24.53
CA VAL A 609 11.74 -28.23 -25.90
C VAL A 609 10.42 -28.46 -26.63
N GLU A 610 9.45 -29.13 -25.99
CA GLU A 610 8.13 -29.38 -26.57
C GLU A 610 7.42 -28.06 -26.84
N ARG A 611 7.42 -27.16 -25.86
CA ARG A 611 6.83 -25.82 -26.02
C ARG A 611 7.48 -25.03 -27.16
N ALA A 612 8.79 -25.11 -27.34
CA ALA A 612 9.45 -24.46 -28.48
C ALA A 612 8.96 -25.02 -29.83
N HIS A 613 8.67 -26.33 -29.94
CA HIS A 613 8.12 -26.90 -31.17
C HIS A 613 6.70 -26.39 -31.47
N GLU A 614 5.86 -26.25 -30.44
CA GLU A 614 4.52 -25.67 -30.58
C GLU A 614 4.59 -24.22 -31.08
N ILE A 615 5.48 -23.42 -30.49
CA ILE A 615 5.67 -22.02 -30.88
C ILE A 615 6.22 -21.93 -32.30
N ILE A 616 7.19 -22.78 -32.67
CA ILE A 616 7.70 -22.88 -34.06
C ILE A 616 6.57 -23.16 -35.05
N ALA A 617 5.64 -24.06 -34.70
CA ALA A 617 4.50 -24.35 -35.55
C ALA A 617 3.57 -23.14 -35.68
N PHE A 618 3.24 -22.49 -34.56
CA PHE A 618 2.40 -21.29 -34.51
C PHE A 618 3.00 -20.09 -35.26
N HIS A 619 4.31 -19.86 -35.15
CA HIS A 619 5.02 -18.76 -35.83
C HIS A 619 4.94 -18.82 -37.35
N LYS A 620 4.68 -20.01 -37.93
CA LYS A 620 4.47 -20.15 -39.38
C LYS A 620 3.22 -19.40 -39.85
N ASP A 621 2.20 -19.27 -39.00
CA ASP A 621 0.92 -18.66 -39.35
C ASP A 621 0.92 -17.14 -39.14
N ILE A 622 1.79 -16.61 -38.27
CA ILE A 622 1.84 -15.18 -37.91
C ILE A 622 1.89 -14.25 -39.15
N PRO A 623 2.77 -14.45 -40.15
CA PRO A 623 2.83 -13.55 -41.29
C PRO A 623 1.51 -13.42 -42.06
N ALA A 624 0.79 -14.53 -42.22
CA ALA A 624 -0.51 -14.54 -42.90
C ALA A 624 -1.58 -13.81 -42.08
N LEU A 625 -1.63 -14.08 -40.77
CA LEU A 625 -2.61 -13.45 -39.86
C LEU A 625 -2.39 -11.94 -39.74
N VAL A 626 -1.14 -11.47 -39.63
CA VAL A 626 -0.80 -10.04 -39.60
C VAL A 626 -1.19 -9.36 -40.91
N GLN A 627 -0.95 -10.03 -42.04
CA GLN A 627 -1.34 -9.51 -43.35
C GLN A 627 -2.87 -9.40 -43.47
N GLU A 628 -3.61 -10.44 -43.11
CA GLU A 628 -5.07 -10.47 -43.17
C GLU A 628 -5.71 -9.43 -42.23
N ALA A 629 -5.15 -9.24 -41.03
CA ALA A 629 -5.59 -8.18 -40.12
C ALA A 629 -5.46 -6.78 -40.78
N GLY A 630 -4.33 -6.53 -41.46
CA GLY A 630 -4.13 -5.31 -42.23
C GLY A 630 -5.07 -5.16 -43.43
N ASP A 631 -5.33 -6.24 -44.16
CA ASP A 631 -6.24 -6.25 -45.31
C ASP A 631 -7.70 -6.02 -44.89
N LEU A 632 -8.15 -6.62 -43.78
CA LEU A 632 -9.47 -6.37 -43.19
C LEU A 632 -9.64 -4.90 -42.79
N LEU A 633 -8.60 -4.31 -42.20
CA LEU A 633 -8.63 -2.90 -41.84
C LEU A 633 -8.74 -2.00 -43.08
N GLU A 634 -7.96 -2.24 -44.13
CA GLU A 634 -8.08 -1.46 -45.39
C GLU A 634 -9.44 -1.59 -46.06
N LYS A 635 -10.07 -2.77 -45.93
CA LYS A 635 -11.37 -3.03 -46.55
C LYS A 635 -12.53 -2.43 -45.77
N HIS A 636 -12.49 -2.47 -44.45
CA HIS A 636 -13.66 -2.19 -43.61
C HIS A 636 -13.53 -0.93 -42.75
N TYR A 637 -12.32 -0.45 -42.48
CA TYR A 637 -12.14 0.70 -41.60
C TYR A 637 -12.58 2.01 -42.26
N THR A 638 -13.24 2.85 -41.46
CA THR A 638 -13.89 4.07 -41.96
C THR A 638 -12.93 5.13 -42.50
N VAL A 639 -11.65 5.10 -42.09
CA VAL A 639 -10.63 6.09 -42.47
C VAL A 639 -9.52 5.42 -43.30
N PRO A 640 -9.60 5.43 -44.65
CA PRO A 640 -8.69 4.66 -45.51
C PRO A 640 -7.21 5.03 -45.37
N GLU A 641 -6.90 6.31 -45.19
CA GLU A 641 -5.51 6.78 -45.02
C GLU A 641 -4.86 6.23 -43.76
N VAL A 642 -5.64 6.14 -42.67
CA VAL A 642 -5.19 5.56 -41.40
C VAL A 642 -5.05 4.05 -41.55
N ALA A 643 -6.01 3.38 -42.20
CA ALA A 643 -5.92 1.94 -42.46
C ALA A 643 -4.64 1.57 -43.23
N ALA A 644 -4.34 2.30 -44.31
CA ALA A 644 -3.13 2.09 -45.10
C ALA A 644 -1.84 2.41 -44.32
N LYS A 645 -1.87 3.35 -43.37
CA LYS A 645 -0.75 3.63 -42.47
C LYS A 645 -0.53 2.47 -41.49
N VAL A 646 -1.61 2.00 -40.86
CA VAL A 646 -1.59 0.90 -39.88
C VAL A 646 -1.10 -0.39 -40.55
N ARG A 647 -1.62 -0.75 -41.73
CA ARG A 647 -1.16 -1.91 -42.52
C ARG A 647 0.34 -1.87 -42.75
N ARG A 648 0.88 -0.74 -43.21
CA ARG A 648 2.32 -0.58 -43.44
C ARG A 648 3.13 -0.73 -42.15
N GLN A 649 2.62 -0.20 -41.04
CA GLN A 649 3.30 -0.27 -39.75
C GLN A 649 3.37 -1.72 -39.22
N VAL A 650 2.26 -2.45 -39.20
CA VAL A 650 2.26 -3.86 -38.73
C VAL A 650 3.11 -4.76 -39.62
N GLN A 651 3.16 -4.49 -40.94
CA GLN A 651 4.07 -5.17 -41.86
C GLN A 651 5.55 -4.85 -41.58
N SER A 652 5.88 -3.58 -41.25
CA SER A 652 7.25 -3.21 -40.84
C SER A 652 7.65 -3.92 -39.56
N LYS A 653 6.78 -3.89 -38.54
CA LYS A 653 7.01 -4.57 -37.25
C LYS A 653 7.21 -6.08 -37.43
N LEU A 654 6.50 -6.70 -38.37
CA LEU A 654 6.71 -8.10 -38.75
C LEU A 654 8.07 -8.37 -39.36
N ILE A 655 8.54 -7.53 -40.28
CA ILE A 655 9.86 -7.68 -40.92
C ILE A 655 10.99 -7.45 -39.91
N GLU A 656 10.81 -6.51 -38.99
CA GLU A 656 11.73 -6.18 -37.91
C GLU A 656 11.77 -7.26 -36.80
N GLY A 657 10.82 -8.20 -36.81
CA GLY A 657 10.79 -9.34 -35.88
C GLY A 657 10.08 -9.09 -34.56
N LEU A 658 9.32 -7.99 -34.42
CA LEU A 658 8.63 -7.63 -33.17
C LEU A 658 7.52 -8.62 -32.75
N TYR A 659 7.08 -9.51 -33.65
CA TYR A 659 6.16 -10.60 -33.29
C TYR A 659 6.86 -11.89 -32.83
N ARG A 660 8.19 -11.92 -32.69
CA ARG A 660 8.92 -13.12 -32.23
C ARG A 660 8.64 -13.47 -30.76
N SER A 661 8.32 -12.50 -29.92
CA SER A 661 7.92 -12.73 -28.52
C SER A 661 6.49 -13.25 -28.36
N VAL A 662 5.71 -13.32 -29.45
CA VAL A 662 4.33 -13.78 -29.43
C VAL A 662 4.28 -15.30 -29.48
N VAL A 663 3.72 -15.95 -28.47
CA VAL A 663 3.83 -17.42 -28.27
C VAL A 663 2.51 -18.16 -28.38
N ASP A 664 1.41 -17.44 -28.57
CA ASP A 664 0.05 -17.96 -28.73
C ASP A 664 -0.90 -16.91 -29.34
N TYR A 665 -2.17 -17.29 -29.57
CA TYR A 665 -3.19 -16.39 -30.12
C TYR A 665 -3.55 -15.23 -29.18
N GLU A 666 -3.45 -15.40 -27.86
CA GLU A 666 -3.77 -14.36 -26.89
C GLU A 666 -2.73 -13.23 -26.92
N SER A 667 -1.45 -13.60 -26.85
CA SER A 667 -0.33 -12.66 -27.02
C SER A 667 -0.33 -12.01 -28.40
N LEU A 668 -0.76 -12.72 -29.46
CA LEU A 668 -0.88 -12.14 -30.81
C LEU A 668 -2.00 -11.11 -30.88
N ALA A 669 -3.17 -11.44 -30.33
CA ALA A 669 -4.31 -10.54 -30.26
C ALA A 669 -3.97 -9.26 -29.48
N SER A 670 -3.27 -9.41 -28.35
CA SER A 670 -2.81 -8.30 -27.53
C SER A 670 -1.80 -7.41 -28.27
N GLN A 671 -0.76 -7.99 -28.85
CA GLN A 671 0.27 -7.25 -29.59
C GLN A 671 -0.32 -6.52 -30.81
N LEU A 672 -1.13 -7.22 -31.62
CA LEU A 672 -1.79 -6.59 -32.77
C LEU A 672 -2.74 -5.48 -32.32
N THR A 673 -3.52 -5.68 -31.26
CA THR A 673 -4.39 -4.62 -30.71
C THR A 673 -3.59 -3.38 -30.35
N ALA A 674 -2.48 -3.55 -29.62
CA ALA A 674 -1.60 -2.44 -29.26
C ALA A 674 -1.07 -1.71 -30.51
N ASP A 675 -0.60 -2.45 -31.52
CA ASP A 675 -0.05 -1.87 -32.75
C ASP A 675 -1.10 -1.12 -33.57
N LEU A 676 -2.32 -1.69 -33.67
CA LEU A 676 -3.46 -1.06 -34.35
C LEU A 676 -3.85 0.25 -33.65
N GLN A 677 -3.96 0.23 -32.32
CA GLN A 677 -4.36 1.40 -31.53
C GLN A 677 -3.29 2.49 -31.50
N GLU A 678 -2.01 2.13 -31.33
CA GLU A 678 -0.88 3.06 -31.33
C GLU A 678 -0.81 3.85 -32.64
N THR A 679 -0.96 3.15 -33.77
CA THR A 679 -0.78 3.78 -35.09
C THR A 679 -2.01 4.59 -35.53
N SER A 680 -3.21 4.14 -35.14
CA SER A 680 -4.48 4.75 -35.53
C SER A 680 -5.00 5.82 -34.57
N GLY A 681 -4.69 5.72 -33.28
CA GLY A 681 -5.31 6.48 -32.19
C GLY A 681 -6.77 6.07 -31.90
N ASP A 682 -7.29 4.99 -32.50
CA ASP A 682 -8.67 4.53 -32.30
C ASP A 682 -8.70 3.30 -31.38
N HIS A 683 -9.01 3.52 -30.10
CA HIS A 683 -9.11 2.47 -29.08
C HIS A 683 -10.24 1.45 -29.31
N ARG A 684 -11.10 1.67 -30.30
CA ARG A 684 -12.17 0.72 -30.67
C ARG A 684 -11.67 -0.34 -31.65
N LEU A 685 -10.50 -0.14 -32.26
CA LEU A 685 -9.80 -1.19 -32.97
C LEU A 685 -9.26 -2.19 -31.95
N HIS A 686 -9.76 -3.41 -32.02
CA HIS A 686 -9.43 -4.45 -31.07
C HIS A 686 -9.44 -5.81 -31.76
N ILE A 687 -8.44 -6.63 -31.47
CA ILE A 687 -8.38 -8.02 -31.90
C ILE A 687 -8.54 -8.90 -30.66
N PHE A 688 -9.38 -9.92 -30.77
CA PHE A 688 -9.66 -10.86 -29.70
C PHE A 688 -9.71 -12.28 -30.24
N ASN A 689 -9.45 -13.25 -29.37
CA ASN A 689 -9.66 -14.66 -29.66
C ASN A 689 -11.08 -15.08 -29.23
N CYS A 690 -11.73 -15.93 -30.02
CA CYS A 690 -13.03 -16.49 -29.71
C CYS A 690 -13.19 -17.87 -30.37
N GLU A 691 -13.43 -18.91 -29.57
CA GLU A 691 -13.58 -20.29 -30.09
C GLU A 691 -14.91 -20.51 -30.81
N ILE A 692 -15.93 -19.71 -30.46
CA ILE A 692 -17.26 -19.72 -31.07
C ILE A 692 -17.39 -18.46 -31.92
N GLU A 693 -17.96 -18.58 -33.13
CA GLU A 693 -18.22 -17.42 -33.96
C GLU A 693 -19.10 -16.40 -33.19
N PRO A 694 -18.64 -15.14 -33.02
CA PRO A 694 -19.41 -14.14 -32.29
C PRO A 694 -20.76 -13.91 -32.95
N GLU A 695 -21.85 -14.05 -32.20
CA GLU A 695 -23.19 -13.78 -32.71
C GLU A 695 -23.27 -12.33 -33.24
N SER A 696 -23.67 -12.16 -34.50
CA SER A 696 -23.95 -10.83 -35.04
C SER A 696 -25.15 -10.24 -34.27
N LEU A 697 -25.05 -9.00 -33.78
CA LEU A 697 -26.11 -8.29 -33.04
C LEU A 697 -27.39 -8.01 -33.85
N HIS A 698 -27.55 -8.60 -35.03
CA HIS A 698 -28.77 -8.55 -35.84
C HIS A 698 -29.82 -9.58 -35.39
N ASN A 699 -30.03 -9.73 -34.09
CA ASN A 699 -31.21 -10.44 -33.59
C ASN A 699 -32.46 -9.61 -33.90
N VAL A 700 -33.46 -10.23 -34.52
CA VAL A 700 -34.78 -9.61 -34.73
C VAL A 700 -35.35 -9.28 -33.34
N PRO A 701 -35.63 -8.00 -33.03
CA PRO A 701 -36.11 -7.64 -31.70
C PRO A 701 -37.44 -8.35 -31.41
N LYS A 702 -37.52 -9.03 -30.27
CA LYS A 702 -38.73 -9.71 -29.81
C LYS A 702 -39.79 -8.65 -29.50
N ILE A 703 -40.88 -8.64 -30.27
CA ILE A 703 -41.99 -7.72 -30.02
C ILE A 703 -42.67 -8.12 -28.69
N PRO A 704 -42.84 -7.18 -27.74
CA PRO A 704 -43.41 -7.50 -26.44
C PRO A 704 -44.89 -7.88 -26.54
N SER A 705 -45.29 -8.84 -25.72
CA SER A 705 -46.70 -9.19 -25.51
C SER A 705 -47.43 -8.10 -24.71
N PRO A 706 -48.78 -8.01 -24.76
CA PRO A 706 -49.54 -6.99 -24.02
C PRO A 706 -49.28 -6.96 -22.51
N GLU A 707 -48.95 -8.11 -21.92
CA GLU A 707 -48.64 -8.25 -20.49
C GLU A 707 -47.24 -7.71 -20.15
N GLU A 708 -46.29 -7.78 -21.08
CA GLU A 708 -44.90 -7.29 -20.92
C GLU A 708 -44.78 -5.76 -21.10
N VAL A 709 -45.73 -5.12 -21.82
CA VAL A 709 -45.68 -3.68 -22.14
C VAL A 709 -45.54 -2.79 -20.90
N GLY A 710 -46.32 -3.04 -19.85
CA GLY A 710 -46.27 -2.26 -18.62
C GLY A 710 -44.91 -2.37 -17.90
N PHE A 711 -44.40 -3.59 -17.77
CA PHE A 711 -43.10 -3.86 -17.13
C PHE A 711 -41.95 -3.21 -17.87
N ILE A 712 -41.96 -3.24 -19.21
CA ILE A 712 -40.93 -2.60 -20.03
C ILE A 712 -40.96 -1.08 -19.85
N ILE A 713 -42.15 -0.47 -19.84
CA ILE A 713 -42.28 0.98 -19.62
C ILE A 713 -41.74 1.37 -18.24
N ASP A 714 -42.13 0.65 -17.18
CA ASP A 714 -41.70 0.94 -15.80
C ASP A 714 -40.19 0.72 -15.59
N ALA A 715 -39.61 -0.26 -16.28
CA ALA A 715 -38.17 -0.53 -16.22
C ALA A 715 -37.35 0.54 -16.95
N LEU A 716 -37.82 1.00 -18.12
CA LEU A 716 -37.06 1.88 -19.00
C LEU A 716 -37.25 3.36 -18.69
N PHE A 717 -38.46 3.76 -18.28
CA PHE A 717 -38.83 5.17 -18.14
C PHE A 717 -39.27 5.50 -16.72
N LYS A 718 -38.60 6.46 -16.09
CA LYS A 718 -39.06 7.06 -14.84
C LYS A 718 -39.50 8.49 -15.10
N VAL A 719 -40.71 8.83 -14.65
CA VAL A 719 -41.37 10.11 -14.96
C VAL A 719 -41.84 10.81 -13.70
N GLU A 720 -41.53 12.11 -13.61
CA GLU A 720 -41.98 12.98 -12.52
C GLU A 720 -42.25 14.39 -13.05
N VAL A 721 -43.17 15.12 -12.40
CA VAL A 721 -43.33 16.58 -12.62
C VAL A 721 -42.85 17.29 -11.35
N LEU A 722 -41.69 17.93 -11.46
CA LEU A 722 -41.03 18.63 -10.37
C LEU A 722 -41.67 20.00 -10.11
N ALA A 723 -41.33 20.58 -8.96
CA ALA A 723 -41.78 21.92 -8.58
C ALA A 723 -41.49 22.96 -9.68
N GLY A 724 -42.47 23.83 -9.95
CA GLY A 724 -42.38 24.82 -11.03
C GLY A 724 -42.74 24.28 -12.42
N ASN A 725 -43.51 23.19 -12.50
CA ASN A 725 -44.00 22.58 -13.73
C ASN A 725 -42.87 22.14 -14.67
N ILE A 726 -41.82 21.56 -14.08
CA ILE A 726 -40.65 21.02 -14.80
C ILE A 726 -40.85 19.52 -14.94
N GLY A 727 -40.98 19.02 -16.17
CA GLY A 727 -40.98 17.60 -16.45
C GLY A 727 -39.61 16.98 -16.22
N TYR A 728 -39.57 15.80 -15.61
CA TYR A 728 -38.38 14.98 -15.47
C TYR A 728 -38.65 13.60 -16.09
N LEU A 729 -37.80 13.21 -17.04
CA LEU A 729 -37.85 11.93 -17.74
C LEU A 729 -36.49 11.27 -17.67
N ARG A 730 -36.38 10.17 -16.94
CA ARG A 730 -35.19 9.31 -16.97
C ARG A 730 -35.42 8.14 -17.90
N CYS A 731 -34.45 7.88 -18.77
CA CYS A 731 -34.47 6.78 -19.73
C CYS A 731 -33.21 5.93 -19.53
N ASP A 732 -33.38 4.69 -19.07
CA ASP A 732 -32.23 3.85 -18.66
C ASP A 732 -31.62 3.05 -19.82
N MET A 733 -32.33 2.86 -20.95
CA MET A 733 -31.81 2.18 -22.14
C MET A 733 -32.50 2.66 -23.43
N MET A 734 -31.82 2.59 -24.58
CA MET A 734 -32.40 2.90 -25.90
C MET A 734 -32.89 1.62 -26.60
N GLU A 735 -34.21 1.45 -26.68
CA GLU A 735 -34.83 0.28 -27.32
C GLU A 735 -34.91 0.36 -28.84
N ASP A 736 -35.18 -0.76 -29.50
CA ASP A 736 -35.45 -0.77 -30.94
C ASP A 736 -36.75 -0.04 -31.30
N ILE A 737 -36.78 0.61 -32.46
CA ILE A 737 -37.95 1.36 -32.94
C ILE A 737 -39.23 0.52 -33.04
N GLN A 738 -39.14 -0.78 -33.33
CA GLN A 738 -40.30 -1.67 -33.42
C GLN A 738 -40.87 -1.97 -32.05
N VAL A 739 -40.01 -2.13 -31.03
CA VAL A 739 -40.42 -2.28 -29.63
C VAL A 739 -41.07 -0.99 -29.13
N LEU A 740 -40.46 0.17 -29.39
CA LEU A 740 -41.04 1.48 -29.03
C LEU A 740 -42.39 1.74 -29.69
N ARG A 741 -42.58 1.29 -30.94
CA ARG A 741 -43.88 1.38 -31.63
C ARG A 741 -44.93 0.49 -30.98
N ALA A 742 -44.56 -0.72 -30.57
CA ALA A 742 -45.47 -1.66 -29.91
C ALA A 742 -45.96 -1.13 -28.56
N ILE A 743 -45.06 -0.56 -27.74
CA ILE A 743 -45.43 0.03 -26.44
C ILE A 743 -46.00 1.45 -26.55
N GLY A 744 -45.96 2.05 -27.75
CA GLY A 744 -46.25 3.46 -28.00
C GLY A 744 -47.58 3.98 -27.42
N PRO A 745 -48.72 3.29 -27.59
CA PRO A 745 -50.00 3.74 -27.04
C PRO A 745 -49.98 3.88 -25.51
N GLU A 746 -49.42 2.90 -24.80
CA GLU A 746 -49.34 2.92 -23.33
C GLU A 746 -48.25 3.88 -22.85
N LEU A 747 -47.12 3.97 -23.56
CA LEU A 747 -46.06 4.96 -23.30
C LEU A 747 -46.60 6.40 -23.39
N VAL A 748 -47.44 6.70 -24.39
CA VAL A 748 -48.08 8.01 -24.51
C VAL A 748 -48.99 8.27 -23.31
N LYS A 749 -49.80 7.28 -22.93
CA LYS A 749 -50.76 7.39 -21.83
C LYS A 749 -50.11 7.56 -20.47
N VAL A 750 -49.10 6.75 -20.14
CA VAL A 750 -48.52 6.64 -18.79
C VAL A 750 -47.36 7.62 -18.56
N VAL A 751 -46.60 7.93 -19.61
CA VAL A 751 -45.41 8.78 -19.52
C VAL A 751 -45.66 10.11 -20.22
N TRP A 752 -45.95 10.08 -21.52
CA TRP A 752 -45.88 11.30 -22.34
C TRP A 752 -46.95 12.34 -22.01
N ASN A 753 -48.19 11.91 -21.76
CA ASN A 753 -49.30 12.81 -21.40
C ASN A 753 -49.05 13.58 -20.09
N LYS A 754 -48.21 13.05 -19.19
CA LYS A 754 -47.80 13.75 -17.96
C LYS A 754 -46.79 14.87 -18.24
N LEU A 755 -45.97 14.70 -19.28
CA LEU A 755 -44.87 15.60 -19.60
C LEU A 755 -45.22 16.64 -20.65
N VAL A 756 -46.08 16.33 -21.63
CA VAL A 756 -46.24 17.18 -22.82
C VAL A 756 -46.64 18.64 -22.52
N ASN A 757 -47.34 18.86 -21.41
CA ASN A 757 -47.82 20.17 -20.97
C ASN A 757 -46.90 20.88 -19.96
N THR A 758 -45.76 20.30 -19.58
CA THR A 758 -44.78 20.97 -18.69
C THR A 758 -44.12 22.17 -19.39
N ASP A 759 -43.60 23.12 -18.63
CA ASP A 759 -42.97 24.33 -19.20
C ASP A 759 -41.56 24.03 -19.73
N MET A 760 -40.87 23.10 -19.08
CA MET A 760 -39.49 22.68 -19.38
C MET A 760 -39.35 21.18 -19.12
N LEU A 761 -38.39 20.53 -19.79
CA LEU A 761 -38.14 19.10 -19.65
C LEU A 761 -36.66 18.82 -19.34
N ILE A 762 -36.41 18.03 -18.31
CA ILE A 762 -35.12 17.42 -18.02
C ILE A 762 -35.18 15.96 -18.48
N ILE A 763 -34.26 15.57 -19.36
CA ILE A 763 -34.06 14.19 -19.80
C ILE A 763 -32.79 13.67 -19.14
N ASP A 764 -32.91 12.65 -18.30
CA ASP A 764 -31.79 12.08 -17.55
C ASP A 764 -31.28 10.80 -18.22
N LEU A 765 -30.06 10.87 -18.78
CA LEU A 765 -29.36 9.78 -19.47
C LEU A 765 -28.09 9.35 -18.74
N ARG A 766 -27.89 9.80 -17.48
CA ARG A 766 -26.70 9.48 -16.68
C ARG A 766 -26.50 7.98 -16.42
N TYR A 767 -27.53 7.17 -16.63
CA TYR A 767 -27.53 5.73 -16.39
C TYR A 767 -27.65 4.91 -17.68
N ASN A 768 -27.66 5.58 -18.85
CA ASN A 768 -28.00 4.96 -20.12
C ASN A 768 -26.76 4.63 -20.95
N THR A 769 -26.35 3.36 -20.97
CA THR A 769 -25.19 2.88 -21.74
C THR A 769 -25.46 2.79 -23.25
N GLY A 770 -26.70 2.99 -23.68
CA GLY A 770 -27.13 3.01 -25.08
C GLY A 770 -28.10 1.89 -25.41
N GLY A 771 -27.92 1.27 -26.58
CA GLY A 771 -28.83 0.27 -27.15
C GLY A 771 -28.99 0.47 -28.66
N TYR A 772 -30.21 0.40 -29.18
CA TYR A 772 -30.49 0.49 -30.61
C TYR A 772 -30.63 1.94 -31.08
N SER A 773 -29.81 2.35 -32.06
CA SER A 773 -29.87 3.70 -32.65
C SER A 773 -31.11 3.92 -33.53
N THR A 774 -31.84 2.85 -33.88
CA THR A 774 -33.06 2.88 -34.70
C THR A 774 -34.18 3.72 -34.10
N ALA A 775 -34.23 3.86 -32.77
CA ALA A 775 -35.23 4.65 -32.06
C ALA A 775 -35.00 6.17 -32.09
N ILE A 776 -33.77 6.63 -32.33
CA ILE A 776 -33.40 8.06 -32.26
C ILE A 776 -34.31 8.94 -33.14
N PRO A 777 -34.61 8.60 -34.42
CA PRO A 777 -35.54 9.34 -35.25
C PRO A 777 -36.91 9.56 -34.62
N LEU A 778 -37.47 8.50 -34.01
CA LEU A 778 -38.77 8.53 -33.37
C LEU A 778 -38.75 9.42 -32.12
N LEU A 779 -37.75 9.27 -31.26
CA LEU A 779 -37.61 10.07 -30.04
C LEU A 779 -37.39 11.56 -30.35
N CYS A 780 -36.48 11.88 -31.28
CA CYS A 780 -36.25 13.26 -31.71
C CYS A 780 -37.52 13.90 -32.30
N THR A 781 -38.40 13.13 -32.95
CA THR A 781 -39.63 13.65 -33.55
C THR A 781 -40.53 14.37 -32.53
N TYR A 782 -40.56 13.94 -31.27
CA TYR A 782 -41.35 14.62 -30.23
C TYR A 782 -40.88 16.06 -29.93
N PHE A 783 -39.61 16.38 -30.22
CA PHE A 783 -38.98 17.64 -29.82
C PHE A 783 -38.83 18.66 -30.95
N PHE A 784 -39.21 18.32 -32.18
CA PHE A 784 -39.17 19.24 -33.33
C PHE A 784 -40.56 19.43 -33.94
N ASP A 785 -40.76 20.55 -34.62
CA ASP A 785 -42.00 20.84 -35.33
C ASP A 785 -42.24 19.84 -36.48
N ALA A 786 -43.51 19.62 -36.84
CA ALA A 786 -43.88 18.61 -37.83
C ALA A 786 -43.34 18.90 -39.23
N GLN A 787 -43.15 20.19 -39.57
CA GLN A 787 -42.56 20.62 -40.83
C GLN A 787 -41.68 21.86 -40.61
N PRO A 788 -40.52 21.98 -41.31
CA PRO A 788 -39.91 20.94 -42.15
C PRO A 788 -39.27 19.82 -41.32
N LEU A 789 -39.23 18.59 -41.87
CA LEU A 789 -38.50 17.48 -41.26
C LEU A 789 -37.04 17.88 -41.02
N LYS A 790 -36.53 17.56 -39.83
CA LYS A 790 -35.16 17.91 -39.44
C LYS A 790 -34.20 16.78 -39.77
N HIS A 791 -33.12 17.15 -40.43
CA HIS A 791 -31.96 16.27 -40.63
C HIS A 791 -31.23 16.13 -39.30
N LEU A 792 -31.18 14.92 -38.77
CA LEU A 792 -30.57 14.62 -37.48
C LEU A 792 -29.06 14.43 -37.65
N TYR A 793 -28.68 13.51 -38.53
CA TYR A 793 -27.30 13.20 -38.89
C TYR A 793 -27.28 12.28 -40.13
N THR A 794 -26.11 12.09 -40.74
CA THR A 794 -25.90 11.14 -41.85
C THR A 794 -25.03 9.99 -41.37
N ILE A 795 -25.48 8.75 -41.58
CA ILE A 795 -24.64 7.56 -41.40
C ILE A 795 -23.95 7.28 -42.73
N PHE A 796 -22.62 7.26 -42.72
CA PHE A 796 -21.80 6.84 -43.84
C PHE A 796 -21.27 5.44 -43.56
N ASP A 797 -21.71 4.48 -44.36
CA ASP A 797 -21.23 3.10 -44.31
C ASP A 797 -20.08 2.95 -45.30
N HIS A 798 -18.88 2.66 -44.80
CA HIS A 798 -17.72 2.51 -45.66
C HIS A 798 -17.80 1.23 -46.51
N SER A 799 -18.33 0.15 -45.94
CA SER A 799 -18.40 -1.16 -46.61
C SER A 799 -19.36 -1.12 -47.80
N GLU A 800 -20.49 -0.42 -47.66
CA GLU A 800 -21.50 -0.28 -48.72
C GLU A 800 -21.33 0.98 -49.59
N ARG A 801 -20.38 1.86 -49.23
CA ARG A 801 -20.19 3.21 -49.82
C ARG A 801 -21.49 4.00 -49.92
N ASN A 802 -22.35 3.86 -48.92
CA ASN A 802 -23.68 4.45 -48.90
C ASN A 802 -23.82 5.47 -47.77
N ALA A 803 -24.50 6.58 -48.04
CA ALA A 803 -24.79 7.63 -47.08
C ALA A 803 -26.30 7.70 -46.81
N THR A 804 -26.71 7.29 -45.63
CA THR A 804 -28.12 7.33 -45.21
C THR A 804 -28.38 8.56 -44.34
N LYS A 805 -29.22 9.47 -44.81
CA LYS A 805 -29.68 10.61 -44.01
C LYS A 805 -30.73 10.16 -43.01
N VAL A 806 -30.46 10.40 -41.73
CA VAL A 806 -31.38 10.14 -40.64
C VAL A 806 -32.20 11.39 -40.37
N MET A 807 -33.51 11.29 -40.53
CA MET A 807 -34.46 12.41 -40.46
C MET A 807 -35.49 12.17 -39.36
N THR A 808 -36.08 13.24 -38.82
CA THR A 808 -37.32 13.13 -38.02
C THR A 808 -38.47 12.56 -38.84
N LEU A 809 -39.46 11.96 -38.18
CA LEU A 809 -40.65 11.40 -38.80
C LEU A 809 -41.78 12.44 -38.99
N PRO A 810 -42.62 12.29 -40.02
CA PRO A 810 -43.73 13.21 -40.27
C PRO A 810 -44.83 13.14 -39.21
N GLN A 811 -45.08 11.94 -38.67
CA GLN A 811 -46.13 11.68 -37.69
C GLN A 811 -45.55 10.94 -36.48
N VAL A 812 -46.17 11.18 -35.32
CA VAL A 812 -45.84 10.52 -34.05
C VAL A 812 -47.14 10.34 -33.26
N LEU A 813 -47.20 9.30 -32.42
CA LEU A 813 -48.33 9.10 -31.52
C LEU A 813 -48.31 10.16 -30.40
N GLY A 814 -49.47 10.70 -30.03
CA GLY A 814 -49.57 11.78 -29.05
C GLY A 814 -49.14 13.15 -29.58
N GLN A 815 -49.12 14.14 -28.70
CA GLN A 815 -48.80 15.54 -29.04
C GLN A 815 -47.28 15.77 -29.01
N ARG A 816 -46.73 16.57 -29.94
CA ARG A 816 -45.30 16.96 -29.88
C ARG A 816 -45.05 17.91 -28.71
N TYR A 817 -43.90 17.79 -28.05
CA TYR A 817 -43.45 18.76 -27.03
C TYR A 817 -43.20 20.14 -27.65
N GLY A 818 -42.87 20.15 -28.95
CA GLY A 818 -42.68 21.36 -29.76
C GLY A 818 -41.26 21.91 -29.66
N SER A 819 -40.94 22.89 -30.52
CA SER A 819 -39.60 23.50 -30.61
C SER A 819 -39.34 24.64 -29.60
N GLN A 820 -40.39 25.17 -28.96
CA GLN A 820 -40.32 26.40 -28.17
C GLN A 820 -39.96 26.19 -26.69
N LYS A 821 -40.18 24.98 -26.16
CA LYS A 821 -39.94 24.65 -24.75
C LYS A 821 -38.49 24.20 -24.53
N ASP A 822 -37.88 24.68 -23.45
CA ASP A 822 -36.49 24.34 -23.10
C ASP A 822 -36.34 22.87 -22.73
N ILE A 823 -35.25 22.25 -23.19
CA ILE A 823 -34.86 20.87 -22.85
C ILE A 823 -33.44 20.88 -22.29
N TYR A 824 -33.26 20.13 -21.19
CA TYR A 824 -31.97 19.87 -20.57
C TYR A 824 -31.71 18.36 -20.60
N ILE A 825 -30.49 17.94 -20.97
CA ILE A 825 -30.09 16.52 -20.97
C ILE A 825 -28.97 16.33 -19.96
N LEU A 826 -29.11 15.34 -19.08
CA LEU A 826 -28.10 14.98 -18.10
C LEU A 826 -27.26 13.78 -18.58
N THR A 827 -25.94 13.90 -18.50
CA THR A 827 -24.99 12.86 -18.98
C THR A 827 -23.96 12.47 -17.92
N SER A 828 -23.39 11.28 -18.07
CA SER A 828 -22.26 10.77 -17.29
C SER A 828 -21.22 10.11 -18.21
N HIS A 829 -20.08 9.70 -17.65
CA HIS A 829 -19.07 8.90 -18.38
C HIS A 829 -19.57 7.55 -18.92
N ILE A 830 -20.68 7.02 -18.39
CA ILE A 830 -21.29 5.77 -18.89
C ILE A 830 -22.35 6.02 -19.97
N THR A 831 -22.76 7.27 -20.22
CA THR A 831 -23.69 7.56 -21.30
C THR A 831 -23.05 7.18 -22.64
N GLY A 832 -23.64 6.25 -23.40
CA GLY A 832 -22.97 5.64 -24.55
C GLY A 832 -23.86 5.28 -25.72
N SER A 833 -23.25 4.85 -26.82
CA SER A 833 -23.91 4.32 -28.03
C SER A 833 -25.12 5.17 -28.48
N ALA A 834 -26.31 4.60 -28.60
CA ALA A 834 -27.51 5.32 -29.05
C ALA A 834 -27.88 6.53 -28.16
N ALA A 835 -27.62 6.49 -26.85
CA ALA A 835 -27.90 7.61 -25.95
C ALA A 835 -26.93 8.78 -26.17
N GLU A 836 -25.67 8.48 -26.45
CA GLU A 836 -24.68 9.46 -26.89
C GLU A 836 -25.10 10.08 -28.24
N ALA A 837 -25.50 9.27 -29.21
CA ALA A 837 -25.93 9.75 -30.53
C ALA A 837 -27.16 10.67 -30.42
N PHE A 838 -28.14 10.34 -29.58
CA PHE A 838 -29.28 11.21 -29.28
C PHE A 838 -28.83 12.53 -28.65
N THR A 839 -27.98 12.47 -27.61
CA THR A 839 -27.45 13.65 -26.91
C THR A 839 -26.71 14.58 -27.86
N ARG A 840 -25.83 14.02 -28.70
CA ARG A 840 -25.06 14.78 -29.69
C ARG A 840 -25.97 15.43 -30.72
N THR A 841 -26.96 14.69 -31.23
CA THR A 841 -27.94 15.22 -32.18
C THR A 841 -28.68 16.42 -31.61
N MET A 842 -29.16 16.31 -30.36
CA MET A 842 -29.87 17.39 -29.68
C MET A 842 -28.97 18.59 -29.39
N LYS A 843 -27.68 18.36 -29.13
CA LYS A 843 -26.66 19.41 -28.97
C LYS A 843 -26.35 20.11 -30.29
N ASP A 844 -26.00 19.38 -31.33
CA ASP A 844 -25.59 19.91 -32.65
C ASP A 844 -26.72 20.77 -33.24
N LEU A 845 -27.97 20.28 -33.14
CA LEU A 845 -29.16 21.01 -33.60
C LEU A 845 -29.60 22.14 -32.66
N LYS A 846 -28.83 22.42 -31.60
CA LYS A 846 -29.11 23.44 -30.58
C LYS A 846 -30.51 23.29 -29.94
N ARG A 847 -30.99 22.06 -29.83
CA ARG A 847 -32.32 21.75 -29.27
C ARG A 847 -32.29 21.57 -27.76
N ALA A 848 -31.19 21.11 -27.19
CA ALA A 848 -31.06 20.90 -25.75
C ALA A 848 -29.75 21.44 -25.17
N THR A 849 -29.82 21.87 -23.91
CA THR A 849 -28.63 22.17 -23.08
C THR A 849 -28.16 20.88 -22.41
N ILE A 850 -26.88 20.55 -22.56
CA ILE A 850 -26.28 19.30 -22.03
C ILE A 850 -25.51 19.62 -20.74
N ILE A 851 -25.75 18.89 -19.66
CA ILE A 851 -25.19 19.15 -18.33
C ILE A 851 -24.71 17.82 -17.74
N GLY A 852 -23.49 17.77 -17.21
CA GLY A 852 -22.95 16.56 -16.58
C GLY A 852 -21.52 16.29 -16.99
N GLU A 853 -21.16 15.04 -17.17
CA GLU A 853 -19.82 14.60 -17.60
C GLU A 853 -19.78 14.32 -19.12
N PRO A 854 -18.59 14.30 -19.73
CA PRO A 854 -18.40 13.79 -21.10
C PRO A 854 -18.87 12.35 -21.25
N THR A 855 -19.52 12.04 -22.38
CA THR A 855 -19.99 10.68 -22.71
C THR A 855 -18.85 9.76 -23.18
N ILE A 856 -19.10 8.46 -23.36
CA ILE A 856 -18.05 7.42 -23.54
C ILE A 856 -17.27 7.47 -24.88
N GLY A 857 -17.84 8.06 -25.94
CA GLY A 857 -17.24 8.10 -27.28
C GLY A 857 -17.63 6.96 -28.23
N GLY A 858 -18.72 6.25 -27.92
CA GLY A 858 -19.13 5.01 -28.58
C GLY A 858 -20.38 5.10 -29.45
N ALA A 859 -20.72 6.28 -30.00
CA ALA A 859 -22.03 6.56 -30.61
C ALA A 859 -22.56 5.53 -31.65
N LEU A 860 -21.70 4.73 -32.33
CA LEU A 860 -22.12 3.77 -33.36
C LEU A 860 -21.21 2.54 -33.53
N SER A 861 -21.76 1.53 -34.22
CA SER A 861 -21.32 0.13 -34.35
C SER A 861 -19.99 -0.11 -35.06
N SER A 862 -19.22 -1.08 -34.56
CA SER A 862 -18.15 -1.78 -35.27
C SER A 862 -18.68 -3.05 -35.93
N GLY A 863 -18.05 -3.47 -37.03
CA GLY A 863 -18.21 -4.82 -37.57
C GLY A 863 -17.18 -5.77 -36.95
N THR A 864 -17.57 -7.03 -36.73
CA THR A 864 -16.65 -8.09 -36.29
C THR A 864 -16.29 -8.96 -37.48
N TYR A 865 -15.00 -9.16 -37.73
CA TYR A 865 -14.48 -9.87 -38.89
C TYR A 865 -13.47 -10.93 -38.46
N GLN A 866 -13.63 -12.16 -38.90
CA GLN A 866 -12.66 -13.22 -38.64
C GLN A 866 -11.35 -12.96 -39.41
N ILE A 867 -10.22 -13.19 -38.76
CA ILE A 867 -8.88 -13.05 -39.34
C ILE A 867 -8.42 -14.44 -39.82
N GLY A 868 -8.42 -14.62 -41.14
CA GLY A 868 -8.04 -15.88 -41.77
C GLY A 868 -8.91 -17.06 -41.33
N ASN A 869 -8.32 -18.25 -41.40
CA ASN A 869 -8.89 -19.47 -40.84
C ASN A 869 -8.43 -19.69 -39.39
N SER A 870 -8.55 -18.67 -38.55
CA SER A 870 -8.12 -18.72 -37.14
C SER A 870 -9.26 -18.41 -36.17
N ILE A 871 -8.98 -18.55 -34.87
CA ILE A 871 -9.88 -18.14 -33.79
C ILE A 871 -9.82 -16.63 -33.50
N LEU A 872 -9.09 -15.85 -34.30
CA LEU A 872 -8.96 -14.41 -34.10
C LEU A 872 -10.04 -13.63 -34.85
N TYR A 873 -10.56 -12.60 -34.20
CA TYR A 873 -11.54 -11.67 -34.74
C TYR A 873 -11.09 -10.22 -34.53
N ALA A 874 -11.29 -9.40 -35.55
CA ALA A 874 -11.07 -7.95 -35.50
C ALA A 874 -12.42 -7.22 -35.36
N SER A 875 -12.54 -6.39 -34.32
CA SER A 875 -13.59 -5.38 -34.21
C SER A 875 -13.13 -4.11 -34.93
N ILE A 876 -13.80 -3.77 -36.03
CA ILE A 876 -13.41 -2.68 -36.91
C ILE A 876 -14.55 -1.66 -37.03
N PRO A 877 -14.34 -0.39 -36.61
CA PRO A 877 -15.27 0.70 -36.86
C PRO A 877 -15.45 0.97 -38.36
N ASN A 878 -16.59 0.55 -38.91
CA ASN A 878 -16.89 0.59 -40.35
C ASN A 878 -17.93 1.65 -40.75
N ARG A 879 -18.48 2.37 -39.76
CA ARG A 879 -19.47 3.43 -39.95
C ARG A 879 -19.01 4.75 -39.35
N ALA A 880 -19.05 5.81 -40.14
CA ALA A 880 -18.94 7.19 -39.67
C ALA A 880 -20.33 7.79 -39.51
N VAL A 881 -20.48 8.70 -38.55
CA VAL A 881 -21.59 9.65 -38.58
C VAL A 881 -21.11 11.05 -38.82
N LEU A 882 -21.79 11.71 -39.75
CA LEU A 882 -21.59 13.10 -40.10
C LEU A 882 -22.68 13.94 -39.45
N SER A 883 -22.26 15.00 -38.76
CA SER A 883 -23.14 16.00 -38.17
C SER A 883 -24.00 16.65 -39.25
N ALA A 884 -25.31 16.71 -39.04
CA ALA A 884 -26.23 17.37 -39.95
C ALA A 884 -25.98 18.89 -40.09
N VAL A 885 -25.29 19.50 -39.13
CA VAL A 885 -25.03 20.95 -39.09
C VAL A 885 -23.67 21.30 -39.67
N SER A 886 -22.62 20.60 -39.24
CA SER A 886 -21.25 20.91 -39.67
C SER A 886 -20.78 20.11 -40.87
N GLY A 887 -21.46 19.01 -41.22
CA GLY A 887 -21.01 18.04 -42.23
C GLY A 887 -19.77 17.24 -41.82
N LYS A 888 -19.18 17.51 -40.65
CA LYS A 888 -17.99 16.83 -40.15
C LYS A 888 -18.35 15.53 -39.45
N ALA A 889 -17.43 14.57 -39.51
CA ALA A 889 -17.53 13.34 -38.74
C ALA A 889 -17.55 13.63 -37.23
N TRP A 890 -18.39 12.90 -36.49
CA TRP A 890 -18.42 12.97 -35.04
C TRP A 890 -17.10 12.48 -34.45
N SER A 891 -16.63 13.19 -33.42
CA SER A 891 -15.42 12.82 -32.68
C SER A 891 -15.65 11.55 -31.87
N VAL A 892 -14.58 10.76 -31.73
CA VAL A 892 -14.51 9.57 -30.87
C VAL A 892 -14.38 9.91 -29.38
N SER A 893 -14.17 11.17 -29.01
CA SER A 893 -13.96 11.60 -27.61
C SER A 893 -15.25 11.83 -26.81
N GLY A 894 -16.41 11.38 -27.29
CA GLY A 894 -17.68 11.60 -26.59
C GLY A 894 -18.19 13.05 -26.68
N VAL A 895 -19.41 13.28 -26.18
CA VAL A 895 -20.12 14.56 -26.22
C VAL A 895 -19.73 15.39 -25.01
N GLU A 896 -18.98 16.45 -25.24
CA GLU A 896 -18.71 17.44 -24.20
C GLU A 896 -20.01 18.16 -23.76
N PRO A 897 -20.29 18.25 -22.45
CA PRO A 897 -21.45 18.96 -21.94
C PRO A 897 -21.29 20.49 -22.16
N HIS A 898 -22.41 21.22 -22.23
CA HIS A 898 -22.36 22.68 -22.23
C HIS A 898 -22.01 23.23 -20.83
N THR A 899 -22.33 22.48 -19.78
CA THR A 899 -21.97 22.78 -18.41
C THR A 899 -21.45 21.51 -17.74
N ALA A 900 -20.15 21.49 -17.48
CA ALA A 900 -19.50 20.37 -16.81
C ALA A 900 -19.95 20.31 -15.34
N ALA A 901 -20.36 19.12 -14.89
CA ALA A 901 -20.73 18.82 -13.52
C ALA A 901 -20.53 17.32 -13.28
N GLN A 902 -20.20 16.92 -12.04
CA GLN A 902 -20.19 15.50 -11.68
C GLN A 902 -21.58 14.91 -11.90
N ALA A 903 -21.67 13.64 -12.31
CA ALA A 903 -22.93 13.01 -12.63
C ALA A 903 -23.93 13.10 -11.46
N SER A 904 -23.49 12.95 -10.21
CA SER A 904 -24.32 13.11 -9.00
C SER A 904 -24.97 14.49 -8.87
N ASP A 905 -24.29 15.55 -9.31
CA ASP A 905 -24.70 16.95 -9.15
C ASP A 905 -25.46 17.52 -10.36
N ALA A 906 -25.41 16.84 -11.51
CA ALA A 906 -25.94 17.36 -12.78
C ALA A 906 -27.43 17.80 -12.70
N LEU A 907 -28.27 17.05 -11.97
CA LEU A 907 -29.68 17.42 -11.76
C LEU A 907 -29.82 18.73 -10.96
N ASN A 908 -29.05 18.88 -9.88
CA ASN A 908 -29.05 20.09 -9.07
C ASN A 908 -28.57 21.31 -9.88
N VAL A 909 -27.54 21.11 -10.72
CA VAL A 909 -27.03 22.16 -11.63
C VAL A 909 -28.11 22.56 -12.64
N ALA A 910 -28.82 21.60 -13.25
CA ALA A 910 -29.91 21.88 -14.17
C ALA A 910 -31.03 22.71 -13.50
N GLN A 911 -31.45 22.32 -12.30
CA GLN A 911 -32.47 23.05 -11.53
C GLN A 911 -32.04 24.48 -11.18
N LYS A 912 -30.75 24.71 -10.85
CA LYS A 912 -30.21 26.05 -10.62
C LYS A 912 -30.24 26.91 -11.88
N ILE A 913 -29.84 26.35 -13.03
CA ILE A 913 -29.88 27.05 -14.32
C ILE A 913 -31.32 27.43 -14.68
N ILE A 914 -32.26 26.50 -14.52
CA ILE A 914 -33.69 26.73 -14.76
C ILE A 914 -34.22 27.85 -13.85
N SER A 915 -33.92 27.78 -12.55
CA SER A 915 -34.38 28.78 -11.57
C SER A 915 -33.85 30.18 -11.89
N ALA A 916 -32.57 30.30 -12.27
CA ALA A 916 -31.97 31.57 -12.69
C ALA A 916 -32.63 32.14 -13.97
N LYS A 917 -33.01 31.27 -14.92
CA LYS A 917 -33.72 31.67 -16.15
C LYS A 917 -35.14 32.17 -15.85
N HIS A 918 -35.85 31.51 -14.94
CA HIS A 918 -37.17 31.96 -14.47
C HIS A 918 -37.11 33.30 -13.72
N GLN A 919 -36.07 33.54 -12.92
CA GLN A 919 -35.88 34.83 -12.24
C GLN A 919 -35.60 35.97 -13.21
N LYS A 920 -34.79 35.74 -14.26
CA LYS A 920 -34.57 36.74 -15.34
C LYS A 920 -35.87 37.05 -16.12
N LYS A 921 -36.67 36.04 -16.42
CA LYS A 921 -37.95 36.20 -17.12
C LYS A 921 -39.00 36.96 -16.29
N LYS A 922 -38.96 36.84 -14.95
CA LYS A 922 -39.81 37.59 -14.02
C LYS A 922 -39.34 39.03 -13.75
N SER A 923 -38.05 39.35 -13.93
CA SER A 923 -37.49 40.68 -13.67
C SER A 923 -37.52 41.64 -14.87
N GLY A 924 -38.12 41.24 -15.99
CA GLY A 924 -38.38 42.11 -17.15
C GLY A 924 -37.12 42.65 -17.84
N LYS A 925 -36.00 41.92 -17.78
CA LYS A 925 -34.79 42.21 -18.57
C LYS A 925 -34.52 41.16 -19.62
#